data_AF-A0A7X8Q8F3-F1
#
_entry.id   AF-A0A7X8Q8F3-F1
#
_cell.length_a   1.000
_cell.length_b   1.000
_cell.length_c   1.000
_cell.angle_alpha   90.00
_cell.angle_beta   90.00
_cell.angle_gamma   90.00
#
_symmetry.space_group_name_H-M   'P 1'
#
loop_
_entity.id
_entity.type
_entity.pdbx_description
1 polymer ?
#
loop_
_entity_poly.entity_id
_entity_poly.type
_entity_poly.pdbx_seq_one_letter_code
_entity_poly.pdbx_strand_id
1 'polypeptide(L)'
;EPLAKRRYYVVVDVHANMMISNQLDVSVRFEGVPIIPLRYDHYSEANVINGLNESDPPYTNLALGVGTYSGYPASFACATKAPTDQNTCGTRTLWYKFTSDISGKVRINYNIDGKAATAKANEYMLFKEVIPGDSTTNGLALIPSTIINDGGVLWAEHCVNKGTYYLMMTGCNYTIEVVKPNIRLIEEPGDFCSNPINLSLSAPGSTSASVSVDCHSIGEDYGENGTEMGCLFGPEGYKSTWFKVNLNMNINVDLSFQLAENTTALPSQIRYRVLYGTCNSMTAGPCNSDALTEFTLNCMATDSNDYYVQIVSPISAKGQLTLTVKADSAPNQSCVPFNPIAPVANFTVINACAGDSICFENKSTLGDSITYFWDFGVPGLANDTSTLKDPCWLYPIPPSSDTVVYMVTLIAINNVHNTADTIVIGVPVYPLPLANITREAPQDGYYVSAGEVINFFSNSSNTISAPPSEWYWDLSNGTFSTDTNPSGIIYGPADIGLNVVSLQLSNGECIIVVTDTFYVKYEDVYVGGFYDGASASLLEAYCPPDSVWIGGFYDGATISLFVSECPPDSVWTGGYYDGAAASLFKSECPPDSIWGGGINDGAAASLFKSECPPDSIWGGGINDGAAASLFKSECPPDSIWGGGINDGAAASLFKSECPPDSIWGGGINDGAAASLLSSHCPPDSVWIGGFYDGATMSQQLASCFEYIYSGGFYDGASVNFLTCSEQLPIQLLELTAFWDNDDGIVQWITASEISNSGFFVQKRNSDNEFKDVGFVNGAGNSNELNIYTWVDYNLINSDENEFYYRLKQVDFDGQYTITDVVMLSKNSISNRDCSFTASLFPNPAVQSGDISVLMNNPEEDNISIFIMDVLGRTLYKVQKSVQSGLVLYQFPELNLPPAEYNIMLIYSSGQVIIPFIITK
;
A
#
# COMPACT_ATOMS: atom_id res chain seq x y z
N GLU A 1 62.52 -5.74 9.96
CA GLU A 1 61.10 -5.39 10.19
C GLU A 1 60.56 -4.63 9.00
N PRO A 2 59.61 -5.18 8.23
CA PRO A 2 58.99 -4.47 7.12
C PRO A 2 57.76 -3.68 7.60
N LEU A 3 57.58 -2.47 7.05
CA LEU A 3 56.38 -1.60 7.10
C LEU A 3 56.20 -0.62 8.28
N ALA A 4 57.24 0.14 8.67
CA ALA A 4 56.98 1.45 9.29
C ALA A 4 56.73 2.48 8.17
N LYS A 5 55.51 3.02 8.06
CA LYS A 5 55.22 4.16 7.16
C LYS A 5 56.13 5.32 7.54
N ARG A 6 56.92 5.83 6.60
CA ARG A 6 57.83 6.98 6.79
C ARG A 6 57.21 8.19 6.13
N ARG A 7 57.25 9.33 6.82
CA ARG A 7 56.90 10.62 6.22
C ARG A 7 58.17 11.23 5.66
N TYR A 8 58.14 11.57 4.37
CA TYR A 8 59.25 12.21 3.68
C TYR A 8 58.90 13.68 3.48
N TYR A 9 59.80 14.58 3.86
CA TYR A 9 59.70 15.99 3.49
C TYR A 9 60.91 16.38 2.66
N VAL A 10 60.67 17.17 1.62
CA VAL A 10 61.70 17.78 0.79
C VAL A 10 62.00 19.15 1.41
N VAL A 11 63.17 19.29 2.03
CA VAL A 11 63.64 20.58 2.52
C VAL A 11 64.56 21.18 1.46
N VAL A 12 64.17 22.34 0.94
CA VAL A 12 64.96 23.13 -0.01
C VAL A 12 65.55 24.30 0.75
N ASP A 13 66.86 24.28 0.98
CA ASP A 13 67.57 25.37 1.65
C ASP A 13 68.19 26.30 0.60
N VAL A 14 67.71 27.54 0.54
CA VAL A 14 68.23 28.55 -0.39
C VAL A 14 69.22 29.43 0.35
N HIS A 15 70.50 29.23 0.09
CA HIS A 15 71.57 30.03 0.69
C HIS A 15 71.61 31.43 0.06
N ALA A 16 70.91 32.39 0.67
CA ALA A 16 71.02 33.80 0.31
C ALA A 16 72.36 34.36 0.84
N ASN A 17 73.41 34.35 0.00
CA ASN A 17 74.52 35.33 -0.08
C ASN A 17 75.86 34.80 -0.62
N MET A 18 75.90 33.81 -1.53
CA MET A 18 77.14 33.49 -2.25
C MET A 18 76.91 33.42 -3.77
N MET A 19 77.70 34.21 -4.50
CA MET A 19 77.62 34.39 -5.95
C MET A 19 78.12 33.17 -6.75
N ILE A 20 77.40 32.91 -7.85
CA ILE A 20 77.68 32.06 -9.02
C ILE A 20 77.98 30.58 -8.77
N SER A 21 77.03 29.88 -8.16
CA SER A 21 76.38 28.74 -8.82
C SER A 21 75.00 28.57 -8.19
N ASN A 22 73.95 28.32 -8.99
CA ASN A 22 72.61 28.03 -8.47
C ASN A 22 72.61 26.61 -7.89
N GLN A 23 73.30 26.40 -6.79
CA GLN A 23 73.30 25.13 -6.08
C GLN A 23 72.11 25.12 -5.13
N LEU A 24 71.09 24.34 -5.47
CA LEU A 24 69.99 23.98 -4.60
C LEU A 24 70.44 22.77 -3.78
N ASP A 25 70.53 22.90 -2.46
CA ASP A 25 70.64 21.73 -1.59
C ASP A 25 69.23 21.23 -1.29
N VAL A 26 68.93 20.07 -1.87
CA VAL A 26 67.69 19.33 -1.62
C VAL A 26 68.04 18.20 -0.65
N SER A 27 67.54 18.30 0.58
CA SER A 27 67.68 17.21 1.55
C SER A 27 66.33 16.53 1.79
N VAL A 28 66.33 15.19 1.76
CA VAL A 28 65.17 14.39 2.14
C VAL A 28 65.36 14.01 3.60
N ARG A 29 64.54 14.60 4.48
CA ARG A 29 64.50 14.21 5.89
C ARG A 29 63.41 13.17 6.09
N PHE A 30 63.67 12.20 6.94
CA PHE A 30 62.67 11.21 7.37
C PHE A 30 62.47 11.34 8.88
N GLU A 31 61.21 11.35 9.29
CA GLU A 31 60.83 11.04 10.66
C GLU A 31 60.11 9.70 10.66
N GLY A 32 60.40 8.87 11.66
CA GLY A 32 59.57 7.70 11.93
C GLY A 32 58.20 8.19 12.37
N VAL A 33 57.15 7.86 11.61
CA VAL A 33 55.78 8.04 12.11
C VAL A 33 55.68 7.10 13.32
N PRO A 34 55.37 7.60 14.53
CA PRO A 34 55.07 6.73 15.64
C PRO A 34 53.98 5.75 15.17
N ILE A 35 54.25 4.45 15.24
CA ILE A 35 53.28 3.40 14.92
C ILE A 35 52.30 3.35 16.09
N ILE A 36 51.54 4.42 16.28
CA ILE A 36 50.37 4.39 17.14
C ILE A 36 49.34 3.63 16.31
N PRO A 37 48.79 2.50 16.81
CA PRO A 37 47.70 1.83 16.12
C PRO A 37 46.61 2.87 15.83
N LEU A 38 46.06 2.82 14.61
CA LEU A 38 44.86 3.56 14.28
C LEU A 38 43.79 3.12 15.28
N ARG A 39 43.32 4.09 16.05
CA ARG A 39 42.41 3.89 17.18
C ARG A 39 41.36 4.98 17.11
N TYR A 40 40.13 4.57 17.36
CA TYR A 40 38.96 5.44 17.44
C TYR A 40 38.57 6.09 16.11
N ASP A 41 39.11 5.68 14.96
CA ASP A 41 38.72 6.25 13.66
C ASP A 41 37.57 5.48 12.98
N HIS A 42 36.98 4.50 13.68
CA HIS A 42 35.76 3.80 13.28
C HIS A 42 34.79 3.70 14.46
N TYR A 43 33.49 3.71 14.16
CA TYR A 43 32.40 3.59 15.15
C TYR A 43 32.56 2.38 16.09
N SER A 44 32.89 1.22 15.53
CA SER A 44 33.08 -0.03 16.29
C SER A 44 34.30 -0.01 17.22
N GLU A 45 35.22 0.92 17.00
CA GLU A 45 36.46 1.10 17.75
C GLU A 45 36.46 2.40 18.56
N ALA A 46 35.30 3.02 18.74
CA ALA A 46 35.16 4.30 19.41
C ALA A 46 35.78 4.30 20.82
N ASN A 47 36.42 5.41 21.20
CA ASN A 47 36.87 5.59 22.57
C ASN A 47 35.68 5.76 23.52
N VAL A 48 35.66 5.06 24.65
CA VAL A 48 34.53 5.12 25.59
C VAL A 48 34.73 6.22 26.63
N ILE A 49 33.79 7.16 26.69
CA ILE A 49 33.67 8.16 27.74
C ILE A 49 32.82 7.56 28.87
N ASN A 50 33.49 6.96 29.86
CA ASN A 50 32.87 6.34 31.05
C ASN A 50 33.29 7.00 32.37
N GLY A 51 33.97 8.16 32.31
CA GLY A 51 34.46 8.88 33.49
C GLY A 51 35.73 8.30 34.13
N LEU A 52 36.28 7.19 33.61
CA LEU A 52 37.51 6.57 34.11
C LEU A 52 38.77 6.99 33.34
N ASN A 53 38.62 7.75 32.24
CA ASN A 53 39.72 8.18 31.35
C ASN A 53 40.56 7.00 30.82
N GLU A 54 39.92 5.89 30.49
CA GLU A 54 40.59 4.72 29.89
C GLU A 54 41.05 5.04 28.46
N SER A 55 42.32 4.72 28.15
CA SER A 55 42.85 4.88 26.80
C SER A 55 42.51 3.65 25.94
N ASP A 56 42.66 2.44 26.45
CA ASP A 56 42.65 1.22 25.63
C ASP A 56 41.53 0.27 26.06
N PRO A 57 40.91 -0.47 25.11
CA PRO A 57 39.98 -1.53 25.45
C PRO A 57 40.68 -2.69 26.19
N PRO A 58 39.94 -3.50 26.98
CA PRO A 58 38.49 -3.44 27.18
C PRO A 58 38.09 -2.27 28.08
N TYR A 59 37.10 -1.51 27.63
CA TYR A 59 36.55 -0.40 28.41
C TYR A 59 35.56 -0.90 29.45
N THR A 60 35.54 -0.26 30.61
CA THR A 60 34.53 -0.53 31.63
C THR A 60 33.18 0.01 31.14
N ASN A 61 32.15 -0.85 31.07
CA ASN A 61 30.80 -0.43 30.71
C ASN A 61 30.13 0.25 31.91
N LEU A 62 30.01 1.58 31.85
CA LEU A 62 29.38 2.39 32.90
C LEU A 62 28.46 3.42 32.26
N ALA A 63 27.19 3.40 32.65
CA ALA A 63 26.25 4.44 32.27
C ALA A 63 26.53 5.72 33.09
N LEU A 64 26.55 6.86 32.41
CA LEU A 64 26.90 8.15 32.99
C LEU A 64 25.65 8.87 33.51
N GLY A 65 25.67 9.19 34.81
CA GLY A 65 24.72 10.11 35.43
C GLY A 65 25.09 11.59 35.21
N VAL A 66 24.39 12.48 35.91
CA VAL A 66 24.66 13.93 35.91
C VAL A 66 26.12 14.22 36.25
N GLY A 67 26.80 15.00 35.40
CA GLY A 67 28.22 15.27 35.60
C GLY A 67 28.92 15.85 34.39
N THR A 68 30.23 16.08 34.51
CA THR A 68 31.11 16.46 33.40
C THR A 68 32.16 15.40 33.20
N TYR A 69 32.30 14.93 31.96
CA TYR A 69 33.18 13.84 31.58
C TYR A 69 33.98 14.24 30.35
N SER A 70 35.14 13.61 30.15
CA SER A 70 35.99 13.86 28.99
C SER A 70 36.39 12.55 28.35
N GLY A 71 36.52 12.56 27.02
CA GLY A 71 37.15 11.46 26.29
C GLY A 71 38.67 11.48 26.41
N TYR A 72 39.29 10.37 26.04
CA TYR A 72 40.74 10.30 25.89
C TYR A 72 41.19 11.08 24.64
N PRO A 73 42.32 11.82 24.67
CA PRO A 73 42.81 12.55 23.49
C PRO A 73 43.08 11.63 22.30
N ALA A 74 42.62 12.02 21.11
CA ALA A 74 42.82 11.29 19.85
C ALA A 74 43.31 12.22 18.74
N SER A 75 44.07 11.72 17.76
CA SER A 75 44.67 12.55 16.70
C SER A 75 44.13 12.20 15.32
N PHE A 76 43.83 13.22 14.52
CA PHE A 76 43.47 13.05 13.12
C PHE A 76 44.65 12.60 12.25
N ALA A 77 45.90 12.63 12.71
CA ALA A 77 47.09 12.46 11.87
C ALA A 77 47.13 11.16 11.05
N CYS A 78 46.44 10.11 11.51
CA CYS A 78 46.28 8.84 10.79
C CYS A 78 44.83 8.42 10.55
N ALA A 79 43.85 9.11 11.15
CA ALA A 79 42.44 8.72 11.11
C ALA A 79 41.92 8.66 9.66
N THR A 80 41.12 7.64 9.39
CA THR A 80 40.41 7.47 8.13
C THR A 80 38.95 7.91 8.26
N LYS A 81 38.22 7.97 7.15
CA LYS A 81 36.77 8.17 7.14
C LYS A 81 36.15 6.92 6.53
N ALA A 82 35.20 6.30 7.21
CA ALA A 82 34.47 5.16 6.68
C ALA A 82 33.41 5.63 5.67
N PRO A 83 33.04 4.79 4.67
CA PRO A 83 31.96 5.11 3.74
C PRO A 83 30.61 5.32 4.44
N THR A 84 30.40 4.69 5.59
CA THR A 84 29.18 4.79 6.41
C THR A 84 29.15 6.03 7.30
N ASP A 85 30.26 6.76 7.43
CA ASP A 85 30.32 7.97 8.25
C ASP A 85 29.44 9.08 7.64
N GLN A 86 28.43 9.50 8.39
CA GLN A 86 27.35 10.37 7.91
C GLN A 86 27.74 11.86 7.73
N ASN A 87 29.03 12.22 7.85
CA ASN A 87 29.50 13.59 7.63
C ASN A 87 29.66 13.92 6.15
N THR A 88 29.30 15.15 5.78
CA THR A 88 29.40 15.65 4.39
C THR A 88 30.75 16.27 4.04
N CYS A 89 31.62 16.53 5.04
CA CYS A 89 32.93 17.15 4.84
C CYS A 89 34.04 16.40 5.57
N GLY A 90 35.30 16.67 5.20
CA GLY A 90 36.47 16.04 5.81
C GLY A 90 36.72 14.61 5.31
N THR A 91 37.97 14.17 5.37
CA THR A 91 38.39 12.82 4.94
C THR A 91 38.86 11.95 6.11
N ARG A 92 38.60 12.41 7.34
CA ARG A 92 39.07 11.78 8.59
C ARG A 92 37.99 11.93 9.64
N THR A 93 37.75 10.91 10.44
CA THR A 93 36.77 10.92 11.52
C THR A 93 37.37 10.31 12.77
N LEU A 94 36.92 10.78 13.93
CA LEU A 94 37.26 10.20 15.23
C LEU A 94 35.95 9.97 15.99
N TRP A 95 35.84 8.84 16.65
CA TRP A 95 34.63 8.33 17.24
C TRP A 95 34.80 8.14 18.74
N TYR A 96 33.80 8.63 19.47
CA TYR A 96 33.67 8.46 20.91
C TYR A 96 32.30 7.87 21.22
N LYS A 97 32.21 7.03 22.25
CA LYS A 97 30.98 6.38 22.71
C LYS A 97 30.72 6.75 24.16
N PHE A 98 29.48 7.00 24.53
CA PHE A 98 29.06 7.07 25.94
C PHE A 98 27.65 6.52 26.10
N THR A 99 27.36 5.97 27.27
CA THR A 99 26.02 5.54 27.64
C THR A 99 25.49 6.52 28.68
N SER A 100 24.33 7.12 28.44
CA SER A 100 23.67 8.04 29.36
C SER A 100 22.64 7.29 30.21
N ASP A 101 22.63 7.55 31.52
CA ASP A 101 21.61 7.06 32.46
C ASP A 101 20.57 8.14 32.82
N ILE A 102 20.64 9.31 32.16
CA ILE A 102 19.74 10.43 32.42
C ILE A 102 18.84 10.70 31.22
N SER A 103 17.75 11.42 31.48
CA SER A 103 17.03 12.13 30.43
C SER A 103 17.10 13.63 30.64
N GLY A 104 17.26 14.38 29.56
CA GLY A 104 17.49 15.81 29.57
C GLY A 104 18.47 16.22 28.48
N LYS A 105 19.60 16.81 28.89
CA LYS A 105 20.53 17.49 27.97
C LYS A 105 21.96 16.98 28.09
N VAL A 106 22.64 16.92 26.95
CA VAL A 106 24.10 16.84 26.89
C VAL A 106 24.66 18.11 26.26
N ARG A 107 25.65 18.71 26.92
CA ARG A 107 26.42 19.82 26.39
C ARG A 107 27.79 19.33 25.97
N ILE A 108 28.17 19.57 24.72
CA ILE A 108 29.42 19.11 24.13
C ILE A 108 30.30 20.32 23.79
N ASN A 109 31.56 20.23 24.19
CA ASN A 109 32.63 21.06 23.66
C ASN A 109 33.89 20.18 23.49
N TYR A 110 34.97 20.74 22.95
CA TYR A 110 36.19 19.99 22.75
C TYR A 110 37.42 20.90 22.77
N ASN A 111 38.58 20.28 23.00
CA ASN A 111 39.87 20.92 22.88
C ASN A 111 40.57 20.43 21.61
N ILE A 112 41.23 21.35 20.90
CA ILE A 112 42.10 21.09 19.75
C ILE A 112 43.52 21.49 20.15
N ASP A 113 44.46 20.56 20.10
CA ASP A 113 45.86 20.72 20.53
C ASP A 113 45.98 21.36 21.93
N GLY A 114 45.12 20.92 22.85
CA GLY A 114 45.07 21.39 24.23
C GLY A 114 44.38 22.75 24.42
N LYS A 115 43.98 23.45 23.36
CA LYS A 115 43.23 24.72 23.43
C LYS A 115 41.74 24.48 23.31
N ALA A 116 40.93 25.17 24.10
CA ALA A 116 39.48 25.10 23.99
C ALA A 116 39.05 25.59 22.60
N ALA A 117 38.27 24.77 21.90
CA ALA A 117 37.67 25.10 20.62
C ALA A 117 36.16 25.31 20.81
N THR A 118 35.58 26.13 19.95
CA THR A 118 34.13 26.35 19.90
C THR A 118 33.49 25.24 19.08
N ALA A 119 32.46 24.60 19.62
CA ALA A 119 31.63 23.68 18.86
C ALA A 119 30.96 24.42 17.68
N LYS A 120 31.39 24.11 16.46
CA LYS A 120 30.82 24.66 15.22
C LYS A 120 30.01 23.60 14.49
N ALA A 121 29.01 24.06 13.73
CA ALA A 121 28.28 23.20 12.81
C ALA A 121 29.27 22.50 11.86
N ASN A 122 29.09 21.19 11.68
CA ASN A 122 29.91 20.30 10.86
C ASN A 122 31.28 19.91 11.42
N GLU A 123 31.74 20.39 12.59
CA GLU A 123 33.01 19.92 13.23
C GLU A 123 32.84 18.69 14.13
N TYR A 124 31.60 18.41 14.52
CA TYR A 124 31.22 17.24 15.28
C TYR A 124 29.76 16.87 14.97
N MET A 125 29.38 15.64 15.25
CA MET A 125 28.02 15.10 15.11
C MET A 125 27.74 14.16 16.28
N LEU A 126 26.54 14.23 16.85
CA LEU A 126 26.10 13.34 17.93
C LEU A 126 25.01 12.41 17.39
N PHE A 127 25.16 11.11 17.61
CA PHE A 127 24.22 10.09 17.19
C PHE A 127 23.70 9.29 18.38
N LYS A 128 22.44 8.88 18.35
CA LYS A 128 21.87 7.87 19.23
C LYS A 128 21.92 6.51 18.55
N GLU A 129 22.33 5.49 19.30
CA GLU A 129 22.29 4.09 18.87
C GLU A 129 20.82 3.62 18.77
N VAL A 130 20.42 3.18 17.58
CA VAL A 130 19.11 2.58 17.31
C VAL A 130 19.26 1.07 17.14
N ILE A 131 20.23 0.64 16.33
CA ILE A 131 20.57 -0.77 16.12
C ILE A 131 22.04 -0.97 16.54
N PRO A 132 22.31 -1.71 17.62
CA PRO A 132 23.67 -1.96 18.08
C PRO A 132 24.56 -2.56 16.98
N GLY A 133 25.70 -1.91 16.70
CA GLY A 133 26.69 -2.39 15.73
C GLY A 133 26.47 -1.93 14.28
N ASP A 134 25.35 -1.27 13.97
CA ASP A 134 25.12 -0.67 12.66
C ASP A 134 25.50 0.82 12.68
N SER A 135 26.39 1.23 11.77
CA SER A 135 26.88 2.62 11.67
C SER A 135 26.17 3.46 10.60
N THR A 136 25.24 2.85 9.85
CA THR A 136 24.44 3.53 8.82
C THR A 136 23.40 4.46 9.43
N THR A 137 22.63 5.15 8.59
CA THR A 137 21.49 5.99 9.02
C THR A 137 20.39 5.22 9.73
N ASN A 138 20.31 3.89 9.55
CA ASN A 138 19.33 3.03 10.21
C ASN A 138 19.79 2.66 11.63
N GLY A 139 21.10 2.39 11.80
CA GLY A 139 21.67 2.06 13.10
C GLY A 139 22.00 3.27 13.99
N LEU A 140 22.26 4.44 13.39
CA LEU A 140 22.62 5.67 14.10
C LEU A 140 21.75 6.85 13.68
N ALA A 141 20.92 7.32 14.62
CA ALA A 141 20.07 8.49 14.45
C ALA A 141 20.80 9.77 14.86
N LEU A 142 20.92 10.73 13.95
CA LEU A 142 21.54 12.04 14.21
C LEU A 142 20.70 12.87 15.20
N ILE A 143 21.35 13.40 16.24
CA ILE A 143 20.71 14.26 17.24
C ILE A 143 21.04 15.73 16.97
N PRO A 144 20.04 16.59 16.72
CA PRO A 144 20.26 18.00 16.41
C PRO A 144 20.86 18.75 17.61
N SER A 145 21.64 19.79 17.31
CA SER A 145 22.31 20.63 18.31
C SER A 145 21.79 22.07 18.29
N THR A 146 21.80 22.72 19.45
CA THR A 146 21.67 24.19 19.57
C THR A 146 22.92 24.75 20.23
N ILE A 147 23.49 25.84 19.68
CA ILE A 147 24.66 26.48 20.29
C ILE A 147 24.20 27.43 21.40
N ILE A 148 24.76 27.24 22.60
CA ILE A 148 24.48 28.07 23.78
C ILE A 148 25.78 28.62 24.37
N ASN A 149 25.67 29.73 25.10
CA ASN A 149 26.76 30.30 25.86
C ASN A 149 26.49 30.10 27.36
N ASP A 150 27.30 29.27 28.02
CA ASP A 150 27.22 29.02 29.46
C ASP A 150 28.55 29.40 30.10
N GLY A 151 28.56 30.45 30.91
CA GLY A 151 29.75 30.93 31.61
C GLY A 151 30.89 31.43 30.70
N GLY A 152 30.57 31.92 29.50
CA GLY A 152 31.56 32.38 28.51
C GLY A 152 32.15 31.26 27.64
N VAL A 153 31.69 30.02 27.84
CA VAL A 153 32.05 28.86 27.01
C VAL A 153 30.87 28.55 26.08
N LEU A 154 31.18 28.36 24.81
CA LEU A 154 30.19 27.93 23.82
C LEU A 154 30.06 26.41 23.86
N TRP A 155 28.84 25.94 24.07
CA TRP A 155 28.49 24.53 24.10
C TRP A 155 27.51 24.21 22.99
N ALA A 156 27.65 23.03 22.43
CA ALA A 156 26.61 22.38 21.66
C ALA A 156 25.68 21.62 22.60
N GLU A 157 24.44 22.08 22.73
CA GLU A 157 23.43 21.42 23.54
C GLU A 157 22.54 20.52 22.68
N HIS A 158 22.36 19.28 23.13
CA HIS A 158 21.49 18.28 22.50
C HIS A 158 20.55 17.69 23.55
N CYS A 159 19.38 17.24 23.10
CA CYS A 159 18.49 16.43 23.92
C CYS A 159 18.95 14.97 23.93
N VAL A 160 18.97 14.36 25.11
CA VAL A 160 19.35 12.96 25.31
C VAL A 160 18.39 12.31 26.30
N ASN A 161 18.02 11.07 26.04
CA ASN A 161 17.41 10.15 26.99
C ASN A 161 18.34 8.98 27.30
N LYS A 162 17.93 8.09 28.21
CA LYS A 162 18.70 6.89 28.56
C LYS A 162 19.05 6.08 27.32
N GLY A 163 20.31 5.68 27.21
CA GLY A 163 20.79 4.90 26.06
C GLY A 163 22.23 5.23 25.64
N THR A 164 22.66 4.60 24.55
CA THR A 164 24.02 4.74 24.02
C THR A 164 24.08 5.81 22.94
N TYR A 165 25.12 6.64 23.00
CA TYR A 165 25.39 7.72 22.06
C TYR A 165 26.82 7.65 21.52
N TYR A 166 26.97 8.13 20.30
CA TYR A 166 28.24 8.23 19.62
C TYR A 166 28.50 9.66 19.18
N LEU A 167 29.65 10.19 19.58
CA LEU A 167 30.14 11.50 19.18
C LEU A 167 31.21 11.30 18.11
N MET A 168 30.91 11.73 16.89
CA MET A 168 31.85 11.77 15.79
C MET A 168 32.45 13.16 15.69
N MET A 169 33.77 13.27 15.80
CA MET A 169 34.53 14.48 15.48
C MET A 169 34.92 14.43 14.01
N THR A 170 34.56 15.47 13.26
CA THR A 170 34.80 15.50 11.82
C THR A 170 36.14 16.18 11.53
N GLY A 171 36.91 15.61 10.60
CA GLY A 171 38.14 16.20 10.08
C GLY A 171 37.89 17.28 9.02
N CYS A 172 36.80 18.06 9.13
CA CYS A 172 36.47 19.06 8.12
C CYS A 172 37.46 20.23 8.08
N ASN A 173 37.89 20.68 9.26
CA ASN A 173 38.87 21.76 9.44
C ASN A 173 40.19 21.27 10.04
N TYR A 174 40.31 19.96 10.29
CA TYR A 174 41.42 19.36 11.02
C TYR A 174 41.95 18.16 10.25
N THR A 175 43.27 18.05 10.17
CA THR A 175 43.95 16.97 9.45
C THR A 175 44.94 16.22 10.33
N ILE A 176 45.59 16.87 11.29
CA ILE A 176 46.64 16.26 12.12
C ILE A 176 46.49 16.54 13.61
N GLU A 177 45.60 17.46 13.96
CA GLU A 177 45.41 17.99 15.29
C GLU A 177 44.89 16.92 16.26
N VAL A 178 45.15 17.14 17.54
CA VAL A 178 44.68 16.30 18.65
C VAL A 178 43.38 16.85 19.21
N VAL A 179 42.33 16.04 19.19
CA VAL A 179 41.01 16.35 19.72
C VAL A 179 40.83 15.71 21.10
N LYS A 180 40.20 16.44 22.02
CA LYS A 180 39.71 15.89 23.28
C LYS A 180 38.28 16.42 23.55
N PRO A 181 37.23 15.59 23.42
CA PRO A 181 35.87 16.03 23.71
C PRO A 181 35.63 16.11 25.21
N ASN A 182 34.78 17.06 25.61
CA ASN A 182 34.18 17.11 26.94
C ASN A 182 32.67 17.18 26.80
N ILE A 183 31.99 16.35 27.60
CA ILE A 183 30.54 16.29 27.67
C ILE A 183 30.08 16.67 29.07
N ARG A 184 28.95 17.36 29.17
CA ARG A 184 28.28 17.66 30.43
C ARG A 184 26.83 17.21 30.34
N LEU A 185 26.49 16.21 31.15
CA LEU A 185 25.16 15.63 31.25
C LEU A 185 24.35 16.37 32.32
N ILE A 186 23.15 16.81 31.95
CA ILE A 186 22.23 17.59 32.78
C ILE A 186 20.87 16.89 32.71
N GLU A 187 20.43 16.33 33.83
CA GLU A 187 19.12 15.69 33.93
C GLU A 187 18.01 16.74 34.02
N GLU A 188 16.93 16.53 33.28
CA GLU A 188 15.71 17.32 33.35
C GLU A 188 14.57 16.42 33.87
N PRO A 189 13.94 16.79 35.00
CA PRO A 189 12.83 16.01 35.55
C PRO A 189 11.56 16.19 34.72
N GLY A 190 10.63 15.25 34.85
CA GLY A 190 9.32 15.28 34.22
C GLY A 190 9.22 14.47 32.93
N ASP A 191 10.31 13.92 32.41
CA ASP A 191 10.26 13.10 31.20
C ASP A 191 9.66 11.70 31.46
N PHE A 192 9.95 11.13 32.62
CA PHE A 192 9.59 9.76 33.01
C PHE A 192 8.81 9.73 34.34
N CYS A 193 8.00 8.71 34.59
CA CYS A 193 7.29 8.59 35.88
C CYS A 193 8.24 8.31 37.04
N SER A 194 9.45 7.80 36.75
CA SER A 194 10.48 7.57 37.77
C SER A 194 11.10 8.87 38.32
N ASN A 195 11.09 9.95 37.53
CA ASN A 195 11.61 11.27 37.94
C ASN A 195 10.63 12.39 37.58
N PRO A 196 9.44 12.43 38.20
CA PRO A 196 8.37 13.35 37.84
C PRO A 196 8.54 14.72 38.50
N ILE A 197 7.81 15.72 37.99
CA ILE A 197 7.72 17.04 38.64
C ILE A 197 6.76 16.97 39.83
N ASN A 198 7.27 17.24 41.03
CA ASN A 198 6.50 17.11 42.25
C ASN A 198 5.67 18.37 42.55
N LEU A 199 4.37 18.19 42.77
CA LEU A 199 3.47 19.17 43.38
C LEU A 199 3.05 18.64 44.75
N SER A 200 3.20 19.43 45.81
CA SER A 200 2.86 18.99 47.16
C SER A 200 1.81 19.91 47.79
N LEU A 201 0.77 19.31 48.38
CA LEU A 201 -0.28 20.01 49.12
C LEU A 201 -0.39 19.43 50.54
N SER A 202 -0.24 20.28 51.55
CA SER A 202 -0.38 19.92 52.97
C SER A 202 -1.63 20.49 53.63
N ALA A 203 -2.41 21.29 52.90
CA ALA A 203 -3.71 21.84 53.30
C ALA A 203 -4.54 22.15 52.05
N PRO A 204 -5.88 22.25 52.15
CA PRO A 204 -6.73 22.70 51.05
C PRO A 204 -6.22 24.04 50.50
N GLY A 205 -6.24 24.18 49.18
CA GLY A 205 -5.58 25.27 48.48
C GLY A 205 -5.21 24.88 47.06
N SER A 206 -4.29 25.63 46.45
CA SER A 206 -3.78 25.33 45.10
C SER A 206 -2.26 25.38 45.07
N THR A 207 -1.67 24.59 44.18
CA THR A 207 -0.24 24.57 43.89
C THR A 207 -0.03 24.39 42.40
N SER A 208 1.07 24.93 41.88
CA SER A 208 1.40 24.84 40.47
C SER A 208 2.89 24.55 40.29
N ALA A 209 3.22 23.81 39.25
CA ALA A 209 4.59 23.55 38.84
C ALA A 209 4.72 23.60 37.32
N SER A 210 5.88 24.05 36.84
CA SER A 210 6.14 24.23 35.42
C SER A 210 7.38 23.47 34.97
N VAL A 211 7.36 22.91 33.76
CA VAL A 211 8.46 22.10 33.20
C VAL A 211 8.61 22.36 31.70
N SER A 212 9.86 22.42 31.24
CA SER A 212 10.14 22.52 29.80
C SER A 212 10.00 21.14 29.17
N VAL A 213 9.30 21.06 28.04
CA VAL A 213 9.10 19.79 27.33
C VAL A 213 10.12 19.55 26.22
N ASP A 214 11.07 20.48 26.02
CA ASP A 214 11.93 20.51 24.83
C ASP A 214 12.69 19.22 24.57
N CYS A 215 13.21 18.59 25.63
CA CYS A 215 13.99 17.36 25.56
C CYS A 215 13.26 16.12 26.07
N HIS A 216 11.96 16.23 26.32
CA HIS A 216 11.15 15.07 26.69
C HIS A 216 11.01 14.11 25.51
N SER A 217 10.84 12.83 25.81
CA SER A 217 10.72 11.73 24.87
C SER A 217 9.47 10.90 25.17
N ILE A 218 9.20 9.89 24.35
CA ILE A 218 8.31 8.81 24.73
C ILE A 218 9.19 7.72 25.32
N GLY A 219 9.02 7.44 26.61
CA GLY A 219 9.79 6.44 27.31
C GLY A 219 9.26 5.02 27.13
N GLU A 220 9.85 4.10 27.88
CA GLU A 220 9.36 2.71 28.02
C GLU A 220 8.57 2.50 29.32
N ASP A 221 8.41 3.56 30.13
CA ASP A 221 7.66 3.48 31.37
C ASP A 221 6.18 3.16 31.07
N TYR A 222 5.49 2.72 32.12
CA TYR A 222 4.09 2.38 31.99
C TYR A 222 3.26 3.55 31.41
N GLY A 223 2.47 3.23 30.38
CA GLY A 223 1.63 4.21 29.71
C GLY A 223 2.34 5.03 28.65
N GLU A 224 3.57 4.67 28.26
CA GLU A 224 4.34 5.31 27.18
C GLU A 224 4.66 4.37 26.01
N ASN A 225 4.65 3.06 26.24
CA ASN A 225 4.96 2.00 25.26
C ASN A 225 3.93 1.84 24.10
N GLY A 226 3.03 2.81 23.91
CA GLY A 226 2.09 2.87 22.78
C GLY A 226 0.89 1.91 22.86
N THR A 227 0.94 0.82 23.62
CA THR A 227 -0.17 -0.17 23.69
C THR A 227 -1.34 0.33 24.54
N GLU A 228 -1.11 1.27 25.46
CA GLU A 228 -2.08 1.66 26.51
C GLU A 228 -2.15 3.17 26.74
N MET A 229 -2.14 3.92 25.64
CA MET A 229 -2.29 5.38 25.68
C MET A 229 -3.71 5.82 26.04
N GLY A 230 -4.72 4.93 25.97
CA GLY A 230 -6.11 5.28 26.26
C GLY A 230 -6.58 6.42 25.35
N CYS A 231 -7.11 7.52 25.89
CA CYS A 231 -7.46 8.69 25.05
C CYS A 231 -6.27 9.58 24.67
N LEU A 232 -5.03 9.22 25.05
CA LEU A 232 -3.82 9.99 24.74
C LEU A 232 -3.26 9.73 23.34
N PHE A 233 -3.92 8.90 22.51
CA PHE A 233 -3.52 8.68 21.11
C PHE A 233 -3.70 9.94 20.25
N GLY A 234 -2.62 10.70 20.03
CA GLY A 234 -2.56 11.85 19.12
C GLY A 234 -2.13 11.47 17.69
N PRO A 235 -2.24 12.38 16.70
CA PRO A 235 -1.64 12.19 15.38
C PRO A 235 -0.12 12.12 15.48
N GLU A 236 0.49 11.37 14.55
CA GLU A 236 1.92 10.99 14.42
C GLU A 236 2.93 11.60 15.41
N GLY A 237 3.54 10.73 16.23
CA GLY A 237 4.72 11.06 17.03
C GLY A 237 4.44 11.99 18.21
N TYR A 238 4.52 11.44 19.42
CA TYR A 238 4.28 12.18 20.66
C TYR A 238 5.37 11.93 21.70
N LYS A 239 5.39 12.77 22.72
CA LYS A 239 6.24 12.66 23.91
C LYS A 239 5.42 12.93 25.17
N SER A 240 5.92 12.47 26.30
CA SER A 240 5.20 12.49 27.57
C SER A 240 5.83 13.47 28.56
N THR A 241 5.03 13.88 29.54
CA THR A 241 5.44 14.76 30.62
C THR A 241 4.70 14.32 31.88
N TRP A 242 5.44 14.15 32.98
CA TRP A 242 4.96 13.58 34.22
C TRP A 242 5.03 14.56 35.36
N PHE A 243 3.89 14.73 35.99
CA PHE A 243 3.77 15.39 37.28
C PHE A 243 3.33 14.37 38.33
N LYS A 244 3.79 14.56 39.56
CA LYS A 244 3.40 13.77 40.73
C LYS A 244 2.80 14.70 41.77
N VAL A 245 1.54 14.47 42.12
CA VAL A 245 0.84 15.20 43.16
C VAL A 245 0.92 14.41 44.46
N ASN A 246 1.62 14.98 45.44
CA ASN A 246 1.78 14.44 46.78
C ASN A 246 0.78 15.15 47.71
N LEU A 247 -0.22 14.42 48.20
CA LEU A 247 -1.18 14.93 49.18
C LEU A 247 -0.75 14.49 50.58
N ASN A 248 -0.57 15.46 51.47
CA ASN A 248 -0.23 15.25 52.89
C ASN A 248 -1.23 15.98 53.77
N MET A 249 -2.51 15.72 53.52
CA MET A 249 -3.63 16.28 54.26
C MET A 249 -4.25 15.11 55.03
N ASN A 250 -4.75 15.28 56.25
CA ASN A 250 -5.42 14.17 56.96
C ASN A 250 -6.95 14.26 56.76
N ILE A 251 -7.39 14.62 55.54
CA ILE A 251 -8.78 14.93 55.19
C ILE A 251 -9.06 14.57 53.74
N ASN A 252 -10.26 14.09 53.42
CA ASN A 252 -10.64 13.87 52.02
C ASN A 252 -10.87 15.22 51.32
N VAL A 253 -10.43 15.31 50.06
CA VAL A 253 -10.54 16.52 49.23
C VAL A 253 -11.05 16.20 47.84
N ASP A 254 -11.65 17.18 47.18
CA ASP A 254 -11.88 17.13 45.74
C ASP A 254 -10.68 17.78 45.05
N LEU A 255 -10.10 17.10 44.06
CA LEU A 255 -8.91 17.57 43.33
C LEU A 255 -9.30 18.01 41.92
N SER A 256 -9.13 19.29 41.63
CA SER A 256 -9.21 19.83 40.27
C SER A 256 -7.84 19.98 39.65
N PHE A 257 -7.75 19.63 38.36
CA PHE A 257 -6.53 19.73 37.57
C PHE A 257 -6.74 20.70 36.41
N GLN A 258 -5.85 21.68 36.29
CA GLN A 258 -5.86 22.66 35.20
C GLN A 258 -4.47 22.73 34.59
N LEU A 259 -4.38 22.56 33.27
CA LEU A 259 -3.14 22.70 32.53
C LEU A 259 -3.10 24.08 31.84
N ALA A 260 -1.94 24.72 31.88
CA ALA A 260 -1.63 25.89 31.08
C ALA A 260 -0.43 25.59 30.18
N GLU A 261 -0.62 25.84 28.90
CA GLU A 261 0.27 25.50 27.80
C GLU A 261 0.94 26.77 27.27
N ASN A 262 2.23 26.92 27.55
CA ASN A 262 3.07 27.92 26.90
C ASN A 262 4.04 27.19 25.96
N THR A 263 3.47 26.44 25.03
CA THR A 263 4.19 25.61 24.06
C THR A 263 3.87 26.01 22.63
N THR A 264 4.63 25.48 21.68
CA THR A 264 4.35 25.63 20.25
C THR A 264 3.18 24.78 19.74
N ALA A 265 2.68 23.83 20.54
CA ALA A 265 1.54 22.99 20.19
C ALA A 265 0.22 23.67 20.55
N LEU A 266 -0.82 23.39 19.76
CA LEU A 266 -2.18 23.85 20.07
C LEU A 266 -2.77 23.08 21.26
N PRO A 267 -3.68 23.67 22.05
CA PRO A 267 -4.33 22.99 23.17
C PRO A 267 -5.00 21.66 22.81
N SER A 268 -5.59 21.58 21.62
CA SER A 268 -6.25 20.37 21.10
C SER A 268 -5.28 19.25 20.70
N GLN A 269 -3.98 19.55 20.63
CA GLN A 269 -2.92 18.58 20.36
C GLN A 269 -2.27 18.05 21.64
N ILE A 270 -2.60 18.65 22.80
CA ILE A 270 -2.09 18.24 24.10
C ILE A 270 -3.20 17.53 24.85
N ARG A 271 -2.90 16.33 25.34
CA ARG A 271 -3.86 15.47 26.04
C ARG A 271 -3.28 15.07 27.36
N TYR A 272 -4.12 14.80 28.36
CA TYR A 272 -3.61 14.41 29.66
C TYR A 272 -4.57 13.53 30.43
N ARG A 273 -4.03 12.70 31.32
CA ARG A 273 -4.79 11.79 32.18
C ARG A 273 -4.22 11.76 33.58
N VAL A 274 -5.04 11.30 34.53
CA VAL A 274 -4.57 10.94 35.87
C VAL A 274 -4.34 9.45 35.95
N LEU A 275 -3.31 9.09 36.70
CA LEU A 275 -2.93 7.73 37.02
C LEU A 275 -2.84 7.61 38.54
N TYR A 276 -3.40 6.54 39.08
CA TYR A 276 -3.40 6.23 40.50
C TYR A 276 -2.34 5.18 40.81
N GLY A 277 -1.54 5.37 41.86
CA GLY A 277 -0.61 4.36 42.35
C GLY A 277 0.84 4.81 42.27
N THR A 278 1.73 3.89 41.90
CA THR A 278 3.17 4.14 41.80
C THR A 278 3.63 3.92 40.36
N CYS A 279 4.81 4.42 39.97
CA CYS A 279 5.39 4.19 38.64
C CYS A 279 5.47 2.69 38.25
N ASN A 280 5.48 1.77 39.22
CA ASN A 280 5.51 0.32 38.99
C ASN A 280 4.13 -0.38 39.11
N SER A 281 3.07 0.36 39.44
CA SER A 281 1.71 -0.14 39.62
C SER A 281 0.74 1.04 39.47
N MET A 282 0.28 1.29 38.25
CA MET A 282 -0.60 2.40 37.91
C MET A 282 -1.96 1.92 37.38
N THR A 283 -3.01 2.57 37.86
CA THR A 283 -4.38 2.41 37.36
C THR A 283 -4.75 3.65 36.57
N ALA A 284 -5.20 3.49 35.34
CA ALA A 284 -5.66 4.61 34.51
C ALA A 284 -6.94 5.23 35.09
N GLY A 285 -6.92 6.54 35.28
CA GLY A 285 -8.08 7.35 35.65
C GLY A 285 -8.66 8.13 34.48
N PRO A 286 -9.50 9.14 34.75
CA PRO A 286 -10.06 10.03 33.73
C PRO A 286 -8.98 10.68 32.87
N CYS A 287 -9.35 10.92 31.63
CA CYS A 287 -8.44 11.47 30.63
C CYS A 287 -9.17 12.47 29.74
N ASN A 288 -8.43 13.48 29.27
CA ASN A 288 -8.92 14.58 28.46
C ASN A 288 -8.15 14.68 27.15
N SER A 289 -8.87 14.99 26.08
CA SER A 289 -8.32 15.17 24.74
C SER A 289 -7.90 16.61 24.42
N ASP A 290 -8.01 17.53 25.36
CA ASP A 290 -7.68 18.95 25.20
C ASP A 290 -7.06 19.51 26.49
N ALA A 291 -5.97 20.27 26.36
CA ALA A 291 -5.23 20.82 27.49
C ALA A 291 -6.07 21.74 28.40
N LEU A 292 -7.00 22.51 27.86
CA LEU A 292 -7.75 23.52 28.61
C LEU A 292 -8.96 22.93 29.34
N THR A 293 -9.28 21.66 29.10
CA THR A 293 -10.39 20.98 29.77
C THR A 293 -10.01 20.67 31.20
N GLU A 294 -10.64 21.31 32.19
CA GLU A 294 -10.50 21.00 33.61
C GLU A 294 -11.34 19.77 33.98
N PHE A 295 -10.85 18.93 34.89
CA PHE A 295 -11.66 17.90 35.53
C PHE A 295 -11.38 17.82 37.02
N THR A 296 -12.38 17.34 37.75
CA THR A 296 -12.35 17.20 39.20
C THR A 296 -12.48 15.73 39.58
N LEU A 297 -11.53 15.24 40.36
CA LEU A 297 -11.63 13.96 41.04
C LEU A 297 -12.23 14.17 42.41
N ASN A 298 -13.38 13.56 42.66
CA ASN A 298 -14.11 13.72 43.90
C ASN A 298 -13.62 12.72 44.95
N CYS A 299 -13.58 13.15 46.21
CA CYS A 299 -13.30 12.27 47.35
C CYS A 299 -11.95 11.53 47.27
N MET A 300 -10.87 12.28 47.13
CA MET A 300 -9.52 11.73 47.07
C MET A 300 -8.96 11.53 48.47
N ALA A 301 -8.40 10.34 48.72
CA ALA A 301 -7.63 10.06 49.93
C ALA A 301 -6.31 10.82 49.90
N THR A 302 -5.89 11.27 51.07
CA THR A 302 -4.74 12.14 51.26
C THR A 302 -3.71 11.56 52.22
N ASP A 303 -3.96 10.35 52.72
CA ASP A 303 -3.04 9.55 53.52
C ASP A 303 -2.14 8.71 52.59
N SER A 304 -1.00 9.30 52.20
CA SER A 304 0.13 8.61 51.54
C SER A 304 -0.08 8.18 50.08
N ASN A 305 -1.00 8.83 49.38
CA ASN A 305 -1.41 8.45 48.03
C ASN A 305 -0.82 9.37 46.97
N ASP A 306 -0.04 8.77 46.07
CA ASP A 306 0.58 9.45 44.93
C ASP A 306 -0.40 9.48 43.74
N TYR A 307 -0.61 10.66 43.16
CA TYR A 307 -1.35 10.81 41.91
C TYR A 307 -0.41 11.29 40.83
N TYR A 308 -0.36 10.56 39.73
CA TYR A 308 0.45 10.94 38.59
C TYR A 308 -0.44 11.60 37.54
N VAL A 309 0.07 12.66 36.94
CA VAL A 309 -0.57 13.29 35.78
C VAL A 309 0.38 13.12 34.62
N GLN A 310 -0.05 12.34 33.64
CA GLN A 310 0.67 12.13 32.40
C GLN A 310 0.06 13.04 31.35
N ILE A 311 0.90 13.87 30.74
CA ILE A 311 0.53 14.78 29.66
C ILE A 311 1.29 14.35 28.41
N VAL A 312 0.59 14.27 27.30
CA VAL A 312 1.14 13.91 25.99
C VAL A 312 1.04 15.12 25.08
N SER A 313 2.15 15.43 24.42
CA SER A 313 2.28 16.53 23.47
C SER A 313 2.97 16.03 22.19
N PRO A 314 2.81 16.72 21.04
CA PRO A 314 3.52 16.37 19.82
C PRO A 314 5.04 16.35 20.04
N ILE A 315 5.75 15.43 19.36
CA ILE A 315 7.21 15.30 19.52
C ILE A 315 7.97 16.60 19.22
N SER A 316 7.45 17.41 18.29
CA SER A 316 7.99 18.70 17.88
C SER A 316 7.66 19.86 18.82
N ALA A 317 6.79 19.67 19.82
CA ALA A 317 6.36 20.73 20.73
C ALA A 317 7.55 21.27 21.54
N LYS A 318 7.71 22.59 21.61
CA LYS A 318 8.73 23.26 22.43
C LYS A 318 8.08 24.24 23.38
N GLY A 319 8.74 24.54 24.49
CA GLY A 319 8.26 25.47 25.50
C GLY A 319 7.90 24.80 26.82
N GLN A 320 6.97 25.39 27.57
CA GLN A 320 6.71 25.02 28.96
C GLN A 320 5.26 24.63 29.20
N LEU A 321 5.06 23.56 29.95
CA LEU A 321 3.76 23.17 30.52
C LEU A 321 3.70 23.55 31.99
N THR A 322 2.56 24.08 32.44
CA THR A 322 2.29 24.38 33.85
C THR A 322 1.05 23.65 34.32
N LEU A 323 1.20 22.69 35.22
CA LEU A 323 0.09 22.02 35.87
C LEU A 323 -0.28 22.77 37.15
N THR A 324 -1.55 23.09 37.32
CA THR A 324 -2.13 23.61 38.55
C THR A 324 -3.09 22.59 39.14
N VAL A 325 -2.91 22.28 40.42
CA VAL A 325 -3.77 21.36 41.16
C VAL A 325 -4.40 22.12 42.32
N LYS A 326 -5.72 22.02 42.43
CA LYS A 326 -6.50 22.63 43.51
C LYS A 326 -7.16 21.53 44.33
N ALA A 327 -6.94 21.56 45.64
CA ALA A 327 -7.60 20.71 46.61
C ALA A 327 -8.65 21.53 47.36
N ASP A 328 -9.92 21.24 47.11
CA ASP A 328 -11.05 21.81 47.85
C ASP A 328 -11.47 20.84 48.96
N SER A 329 -11.74 21.35 50.16
CA SER A 329 -12.19 20.51 51.28
C SER A 329 -13.57 19.94 50.99
N ALA A 330 -13.66 18.61 50.82
CA ALA A 330 -14.93 17.95 50.56
C ALA A 330 -15.78 17.88 51.85
N PRO A 331 -17.00 18.44 51.91
CA PRO A 331 -17.85 18.33 53.09
C PRO A 331 -18.58 16.97 53.19
N ASN A 332 -18.51 16.10 52.17
CA ASN A 332 -19.27 14.85 52.14
C ASN A 332 -18.48 13.67 52.70
N GLN A 333 -18.47 13.55 54.03
CA GLN A 333 -17.73 12.56 54.82
C GLN A 333 -18.15 11.07 54.60
N SER A 334 -19.06 10.78 53.67
CA SER A 334 -19.62 9.43 53.44
C SER A 334 -19.08 8.70 52.22
N CYS A 335 -18.18 9.29 51.44
CA CYS A 335 -17.56 8.62 50.30
C CYS A 335 -16.31 7.83 50.73
N VAL A 336 -16.12 6.65 50.13
CA VAL A 336 -14.93 5.83 50.32
C VAL A 336 -13.92 6.24 49.25
N PRO A 337 -12.75 6.78 49.62
CA PRO A 337 -11.77 7.21 48.64
C PRO A 337 -11.14 6.01 47.92
N PHE A 338 -10.73 6.22 46.67
CA PHE A 338 -10.00 5.23 45.90
C PHE A 338 -8.66 4.90 46.58
N ASN A 339 -8.34 3.62 46.72
CA ASN A 339 -7.05 3.17 47.25
C ASN A 339 -6.07 2.96 46.09
N PRO A 340 -5.06 3.83 45.90
CA PRO A 340 -4.16 3.75 44.76
C PRO A 340 -3.13 2.62 44.83
N ILE A 341 -2.99 1.96 45.99
CA ILE A 341 -2.11 0.79 46.17
C ILE A 341 -2.86 -0.52 45.82
N ALA A 342 -4.19 -0.52 45.93
CA ALA A 342 -4.98 -1.67 45.54
C ALA A 342 -5.05 -1.75 44.00
N PRO A 343 -4.72 -2.91 43.39
CA PRO A 343 -4.97 -3.09 41.97
C PRO A 343 -6.49 -3.11 41.71
N VAL A 344 -6.88 -2.83 40.48
CA VAL A 344 -8.23 -2.91 39.94
C VAL A 344 -8.19 -3.95 38.84
N ALA A 345 -9.07 -4.94 38.88
CA ALA A 345 -9.20 -5.95 37.84
C ALA A 345 -10.29 -5.53 36.86
N ASN A 346 -9.97 -5.49 35.57
CA ASN A 346 -10.92 -5.18 34.51
C ASN A 346 -10.44 -5.74 33.17
N PHE A 347 -11.36 -6.11 32.28
CA PHE A 347 -11.01 -6.56 30.93
C PHE A 347 -12.17 -6.41 29.95
N THR A 348 -11.82 -6.45 28.66
CA THR A 348 -12.73 -6.49 27.51
C THR A 348 -12.46 -7.74 26.67
N VAL A 349 -13.43 -8.14 25.86
CA VAL A 349 -13.34 -9.34 25.00
C VAL A 349 -13.40 -8.92 23.54
N ILE A 350 -12.53 -9.49 22.72
CA ILE A 350 -12.46 -9.22 21.28
C ILE A 350 -13.01 -10.44 20.54
N ASN A 351 -14.24 -10.30 20.01
CA ASN A 351 -14.97 -11.27 19.19
C ASN A 351 -15.21 -12.65 19.87
N ALA A 352 -16.44 -13.16 19.85
CA ALA A 352 -16.80 -14.34 20.64
C ALA A 352 -17.46 -15.45 19.82
N CYS A 353 -16.72 -15.98 18.84
CA CYS A 353 -17.18 -17.07 17.99
C CYS A 353 -16.64 -18.43 18.42
N ALA A 354 -17.55 -19.40 18.52
CA ALA A 354 -17.20 -20.79 18.80
C ALA A 354 -16.31 -21.35 17.70
N GLY A 355 -15.22 -22.01 18.09
CA GLY A 355 -14.24 -22.58 17.15
C GLY A 355 -13.13 -21.61 16.74
N ASP A 356 -13.27 -20.32 17.05
CA ASP A 356 -12.21 -19.32 16.92
C ASP A 356 -11.50 -19.07 18.26
N SER A 357 -10.30 -18.50 18.17
CA SER A 357 -9.55 -18.04 19.34
C SER A 357 -10.13 -16.71 19.82
N ILE A 358 -10.74 -16.70 21.01
CA ILE A 358 -11.30 -15.51 21.65
C ILE A 358 -10.19 -14.81 22.42
N CYS A 359 -9.92 -13.54 22.10
CA CYS A 359 -8.87 -12.76 22.73
C CYS A 359 -9.42 -11.82 23.80
N PHE A 360 -8.66 -11.66 24.88
CA PHE A 360 -9.01 -10.83 26.02
C PHE A 360 -8.03 -9.67 26.13
N GLU A 361 -8.56 -8.46 26.26
CA GLU A 361 -7.78 -7.25 26.44
C GLU A 361 -7.89 -6.80 27.90
N ASN A 362 -6.75 -6.78 28.58
CA ASN A 362 -6.68 -6.46 30.00
C ASN A 362 -6.72 -4.96 30.23
N LYS A 363 -7.70 -4.51 31.01
CA LYS A 363 -7.90 -3.11 31.41
C LYS A 363 -7.62 -2.88 32.90
N SER A 364 -6.95 -3.82 33.55
CA SER A 364 -6.62 -3.79 34.97
C SER A 364 -5.54 -2.77 35.29
N THR A 365 -5.19 -2.61 36.58
CA THR A 365 -3.94 -1.97 37.01
C THR A 365 -2.75 -2.67 36.39
N LEU A 366 -1.73 -1.90 36.04
CA LEU A 366 -0.59 -2.35 35.24
C LEU A 366 0.74 -1.83 35.80
N GLY A 367 1.83 -2.49 35.44
CA GLY A 367 3.20 -2.14 35.84
C GLY A 367 3.97 -3.34 36.38
N ASP A 368 5.28 -3.19 36.54
CA ASP A 368 6.22 -4.27 36.89
C ASP A 368 5.91 -4.98 38.21
N SER A 369 5.16 -4.35 39.10
CA SER A 369 4.73 -4.94 40.37
C SER A 369 3.41 -5.70 40.28
N ILE A 370 2.75 -5.71 39.11
CA ILE A 370 1.47 -6.38 38.89
C ILE A 370 1.65 -7.69 38.14
N THR A 371 0.94 -8.72 38.59
CA THR A 371 0.79 -9.99 37.87
C THR A 371 -0.69 -10.32 37.68
N TYR A 372 -0.99 -11.02 36.58
CA TYR A 372 -2.34 -11.43 36.23
C TYR A 372 -2.51 -12.94 36.35
N PHE A 373 -3.72 -13.34 36.71
CA PHE A 373 -4.16 -14.72 36.63
C PHE A 373 -5.55 -14.77 36.01
N TRP A 374 -5.68 -15.51 34.92
CA TRP A 374 -6.90 -15.74 34.18
C TRP A 374 -7.40 -17.15 34.43
N ASP A 375 -8.72 -17.29 34.55
CA ASP A 375 -9.46 -18.55 34.49
C ASP A 375 -10.61 -18.34 33.50
N PHE A 376 -10.63 -19.12 32.42
CA PHE A 376 -11.56 -18.95 31.31
C PHE A 376 -12.95 -19.55 31.58
N GLY A 377 -13.15 -20.18 32.73
CA GLY A 377 -14.44 -20.60 33.25
C GLY A 377 -15.03 -21.82 32.53
N VAL A 378 -14.21 -22.68 31.93
CA VAL A 378 -14.62 -23.89 31.21
C VAL A 378 -14.96 -25.01 32.20
N PRO A 379 -16.22 -25.44 32.31
CA PRO A 379 -16.61 -26.41 33.33
C PRO A 379 -15.88 -27.75 33.19
N GLY A 380 -15.24 -28.20 34.28
CA GLY A 380 -14.55 -29.50 34.35
C GLY A 380 -13.14 -29.51 33.75
N LEU A 381 -12.67 -28.36 33.26
CA LEU A 381 -11.27 -28.14 32.88
C LEU A 381 -10.60 -27.36 34.01
N ALA A 382 -9.33 -27.67 34.30
CA ALA A 382 -8.55 -26.97 35.34
C ALA A 382 -7.29 -26.30 34.78
N ASN A 383 -7.00 -26.53 33.50
CA ASN A 383 -5.87 -25.99 32.75
C ASN A 383 -6.31 -24.95 31.72
N ASP A 384 -7.48 -24.35 31.90
CA ASP A 384 -8.01 -23.20 31.17
C ASP A 384 -7.62 -21.89 31.86
N THR A 385 -6.33 -21.75 32.14
CA THR A 385 -5.78 -20.60 32.86
C THR A 385 -4.63 -19.96 32.09
N SER A 386 -4.34 -18.69 32.38
CA SER A 386 -3.22 -17.97 31.78
C SER A 386 -2.65 -16.92 32.74
N THR A 387 -1.36 -16.61 32.59
CA THR A 387 -0.70 -15.50 33.29
C THR A 387 -0.24 -14.41 32.31
N LEU A 388 -0.57 -14.55 31.02
CA LEU A 388 -0.29 -13.51 30.04
C LEU A 388 -1.16 -12.28 30.34
N LYS A 389 -0.65 -11.11 29.98
CA LYS A 389 -1.38 -9.84 30.12
C LYS A 389 -2.68 -9.89 29.32
N ASP A 390 -2.57 -10.12 28.01
CA ASP A 390 -3.66 -10.18 27.04
C ASP A 390 -3.70 -11.58 26.40
N PRO A 391 -4.34 -12.58 27.04
CA PRO A 391 -4.38 -13.93 26.51
C PRO A 391 -5.45 -14.09 25.43
N CYS A 392 -5.29 -15.13 24.60
CA CYS A 392 -6.38 -15.66 23.81
C CYS A 392 -6.65 -17.13 24.19
N TRP A 393 -7.91 -17.55 24.09
CA TRP A 393 -8.36 -18.88 24.43
C TRP A 393 -9.32 -19.45 23.39
N LEU A 394 -9.12 -20.72 23.04
CA LEU A 394 -10.00 -21.45 22.13
C LEU A 394 -11.11 -22.15 22.91
N TYR A 395 -12.33 -21.61 22.83
CA TYR A 395 -13.48 -22.23 23.51
C TYR A 395 -14.00 -23.45 22.75
N PRO A 396 -14.47 -24.50 23.46
CA PRO A 396 -15.11 -25.64 22.83
C PRO A 396 -16.34 -25.22 22.02
N ILE A 397 -16.56 -25.87 20.88
CA ILE A 397 -17.76 -25.66 20.08
C ILE A 397 -18.98 -26.14 20.88
N PRO A 398 -19.99 -25.27 21.13
CA PRO A 398 -21.21 -25.67 21.81
C PRO A 398 -21.91 -26.84 21.09
N PRO A 399 -22.38 -27.86 21.82
CA PRO A 399 -23.06 -29.01 21.22
C PRO A 399 -24.51 -28.72 20.78
N SER A 400 -25.06 -27.55 21.14
CA SER A 400 -26.42 -27.09 20.80
C SER A 400 -26.37 -25.77 20.02
N SER A 401 -27.48 -25.43 19.36
CA SER A 401 -27.71 -24.12 18.71
C SER A 401 -27.96 -22.99 19.72
N ASP A 402 -27.39 -23.07 20.92
CA ASP A 402 -27.58 -22.07 21.98
C ASP A 402 -26.26 -21.39 22.32
N THR A 403 -26.34 -20.10 22.64
CA THR A 403 -25.23 -19.32 23.18
C THR A 403 -24.82 -19.84 24.55
N VAL A 404 -23.52 -20.16 24.73
CA VAL A 404 -22.98 -20.59 26.02
C VAL A 404 -22.23 -19.44 26.66
N VAL A 405 -22.57 -19.10 27.91
CA VAL A 405 -21.89 -18.04 28.67
C VAL A 405 -20.86 -18.66 29.60
N TYR A 406 -19.59 -18.34 29.38
CA TYR A 406 -18.48 -18.76 30.25
C TYR A 406 -18.17 -17.66 31.26
N MET A 407 -18.01 -18.02 32.54
CA MET A 407 -17.71 -17.06 33.60
C MET A 407 -16.21 -16.88 33.72
N VAL A 408 -15.67 -15.92 32.98
CA VAL A 408 -14.22 -15.66 32.92
C VAL A 408 -13.82 -14.83 34.14
N THR A 409 -12.80 -15.29 34.85
CA THR A 409 -12.25 -14.63 36.04
C THR A 409 -10.88 -14.06 35.72
N LEU A 410 -10.66 -12.80 36.07
CA LEU A 410 -9.35 -12.16 36.06
C LEU A 410 -9.02 -11.70 37.48
N ILE A 411 -7.83 -12.07 37.94
CA ILE A 411 -7.24 -11.61 39.20
C ILE A 411 -6.02 -10.75 38.87
N ALA A 412 -6.04 -9.48 39.30
CA ALA A 412 -4.89 -8.59 39.25
C ALA A 412 -4.24 -8.52 40.64
N ILE A 413 -2.96 -8.85 40.74
CA ILE A 413 -2.23 -8.98 42.01
C ILE A 413 -1.08 -7.98 42.05
N ASN A 414 -1.02 -7.14 43.08
CA ASN A 414 0.15 -6.32 43.38
C ASN A 414 1.09 -7.10 44.31
N ASN A 415 2.23 -7.52 43.79
CA ASN A 415 3.17 -8.39 44.50
C ASN A 415 3.96 -7.66 45.60
N VAL A 416 4.11 -6.35 45.50
CA VAL A 416 4.84 -5.54 46.49
C VAL A 416 4.00 -5.36 47.75
N HIS A 417 2.70 -5.13 47.58
CA HIS A 417 1.78 -4.87 48.69
C HIS A 417 0.92 -6.07 49.08
N ASN A 418 1.01 -7.17 48.33
CA ASN A 418 0.24 -8.40 48.53
C ASN A 418 -1.28 -8.15 48.59
N THR A 419 -1.76 -7.25 47.73
CA THR A 419 -3.17 -6.93 47.51
C THR A 419 -3.60 -7.47 46.16
N ALA A 420 -4.87 -7.84 46.04
CA ALA A 420 -5.43 -8.35 44.79
C ALA A 420 -6.87 -7.85 44.61
N ASP A 421 -7.27 -7.72 43.36
CA ASP A 421 -8.65 -7.50 42.97
C ASP A 421 -9.08 -8.56 41.96
N THR A 422 -10.38 -8.85 41.91
CA THR A 422 -10.93 -9.94 41.10
C THR A 422 -12.20 -9.49 40.42
N ILE A 423 -12.25 -9.68 39.11
CA ILE A 423 -13.44 -9.45 38.30
C ILE A 423 -13.87 -10.75 37.63
N VAL A 424 -15.19 -10.96 37.56
CA VAL A 424 -15.80 -12.07 36.85
C VAL A 424 -16.80 -11.52 35.85
N ILE A 425 -16.57 -11.80 34.57
CA ILE A 425 -17.45 -11.35 33.47
C ILE A 425 -17.98 -12.58 32.74
N GLY A 426 -19.29 -12.60 32.46
CA GLY A 426 -19.92 -13.62 31.63
C GLY A 426 -19.65 -13.33 30.15
N VAL A 427 -18.93 -14.22 29.48
CA VAL A 427 -18.56 -14.09 28.06
C VAL A 427 -19.44 -15.01 27.23
N PRO A 428 -20.38 -14.45 26.42
CA PRO A 428 -21.22 -15.25 25.54
C PRO A 428 -20.40 -15.73 24.35
N VAL A 429 -20.31 -17.05 24.16
CA VAL A 429 -19.70 -17.67 22.99
C VAL A 429 -20.80 -18.14 22.06
N TYR A 430 -20.86 -17.55 20.86
CA TYR A 430 -21.92 -17.81 19.89
C TYR A 430 -21.55 -18.99 18.97
N PRO A 431 -22.48 -19.92 18.68
CA PRO A 431 -22.24 -21.00 17.73
C PRO A 431 -22.21 -20.47 16.29
N LEU A 432 -21.34 -21.05 15.45
CA LEU A 432 -21.29 -20.72 14.02
C LEU A 432 -22.62 -21.09 13.34
N PRO A 433 -23.29 -20.13 12.66
CA PRO A 433 -24.49 -20.41 11.90
C PRO A 433 -24.16 -21.27 10.66
N LEU A 434 -25.10 -22.12 10.26
CA LEU A 434 -25.02 -22.84 8.99
C LEU A 434 -26.00 -22.19 8.00
N ALA A 435 -25.48 -21.46 7.01
CA ALA A 435 -26.27 -20.84 5.96
C ALA A 435 -26.28 -21.68 4.68
N ASN A 436 -27.40 -21.70 3.95
CA ASN A 436 -27.49 -22.35 2.65
C ASN A 436 -28.59 -21.72 1.77
N ILE A 437 -28.26 -21.23 0.59
CA ILE A 437 -29.26 -20.60 -0.29
C ILE A 437 -29.91 -21.68 -1.16
N THR A 438 -31.23 -21.60 -1.29
CA THR A 438 -31.95 -22.26 -2.39
C THR A 438 -32.96 -21.29 -3.00
N ARG A 439 -33.39 -21.55 -4.23
CA ARG A 439 -34.42 -20.78 -4.93
C ARG A 439 -35.43 -21.71 -5.58
N GLU A 440 -36.63 -21.21 -5.83
CA GLU A 440 -37.62 -21.94 -6.65
C GLU A 440 -37.03 -22.21 -8.05
N ALA A 441 -37.06 -23.48 -8.49
CA ALA A 441 -36.38 -23.92 -9.70
C ALA A 441 -37.05 -23.39 -10.99
N PRO A 442 -36.29 -22.83 -11.96
CA PRO A 442 -36.74 -22.78 -13.34
C PRO A 442 -36.59 -24.17 -13.97
N GLN A 443 -37.33 -24.48 -15.03
CA GLN A 443 -37.42 -25.84 -15.61
C GLN A 443 -36.05 -26.47 -16.02
N ASP A 444 -34.97 -25.68 -16.14
CA ASP A 444 -33.64 -26.14 -16.57
C ASP A 444 -32.48 -25.83 -15.59
N GLY A 445 -32.76 -25.44 -14.33
CA GLY A 445 -31.78 -25.40 -13.23
C GLY A 445 -30.70 -24.29 -13.25
N TYR A 446 -30.34 -23.75 -14.41
CA TYR A 446 -29.25 -22.75 -14.54
C TYR A 446 -29.71 -21.38 -15.09
N TYR A 447 -30.86 -21.33 -15.79
CA TYR A 447 -31.37 -20.14 -16.48
C TYR A 447 -32.73 -19.69 -15.94
N VAL A 448 -32.93 -18.38 -15.81
CA VAL A 448 -34.20 -17.73 -15.46
C VAL A 448 -34.61 -16.80 -16.60
N SER A 449 -35.91 -16.73 -16.91
CA SER A 449 -36.39 -15.79 -17.92
C SER A 449 -36.58 -14.39 -17.31
N ALA A 450 -36.11 -13.36 -18.01
CA ALA A 450 -36.30 -11.97 -17.61
C ALA A 450 -37.80 -11.67 -17.48
N GLY A 451 -38.21 -11.06 -16.35
CA GLY A 451 -39.60 -10.81 -16.00
C GLY A 451 -40.30 -11.91 -15.20
N GLU A 452 -39.68 -13.07 -14.98
CA GLU A 452 -40.21 -14.07 -14.04
C GLU A 452 -39.95 -13.69 -12.57
N VAL A 453 -40.83 -14.16 -11.68
CA VAL A 453 -40.72 -13.96 -10.23
C VAL A 453 -39.91 -15.09 -9.61
N ILE A 454 -38.87 -14.74 -8.85
CA ILE A 454 -38.02 -15.67 -8.09
C ILE A 454 -38.27 -15.50 -6.58
N ASN A 455 -38.35 -16.64 -5.89
CA ASN A 455 -38.38 -16.71 -4.43
C ASN A 455 -37.10 -17.40 -3.92
N PHE A 456 -36.44 -16.79 -2.93
CA PHE A 456 -35.23 -17.29 -2.30
C PHE A 456 -35.53 -17.82 -0.89
N PHE A 457 -34.87 -18.91 -0.51
CA PHE A 457 -34.98 -19.55 0.78
C PHE A 457 -33.61 -19.69 1.42
N SER A 458 -33.49 -19.21 2.66
CA SER A 458 -32.24 -19.20 3.41
C SER A 458 -31.81 -20.57 3.92
N ASN A 459 -32.69 -21.58 3.93
CA ASN A 459 -32.49 -22.97 4.43
C ASN A 459 -31.47 -23.14 5.56
N SER A 460 -31.41 -22.14 6.45
CA SER A 460 -30.33 -22.00 7.41
C SER A 460 -30.67 -22.80 8.65
N SER A 461 -29.63 -23.34 9.29
CA SER A 461 -29.73 -24.11 10.52
C SER A 461 -28.73 -23.57 11.56
N ASN A 462 -28.81 -24.07 12.80
CA ASN A 462 -28.01 -23.58 13.92
C ASN A 462 -28.18 -22.08 14.20
N THR A 463 -29.38 -21.54 13.93
CA THR A 463 -29.76 -20.16 14.27
C THR A 463 -30.07 -20.03 15.76
N ILE A 464 -29.69 -18.90 16.36
CA ILE A 464 -29.92 -18.61 17.77
C ILE A 464 -31.16 -17.72 17.95
N SER A 465 -31.81 -17.83 19.11
CA SER A 465 -33.01 -17.04 19.44
C SER A 465 -32.70 -15.75 20.23
N ALA A 466 -31.53 -15.68 20.86
CA ALA A 466 -31.10 -14.53 21.67
C ALA A 466 -29.56 -14.35 21.64
N PRO A 467 -29.04 -13.25 21.05
CA PRO A 467 -29.76 -12.34 20.15
C PRO A 467 -30.38 -13.12 18.97
N PRO A 468 -31.50 -12.68 18.37
CA PRO A 468 -32.05 -13.39 17.21
C PRO A 468 -31.03 -13.36 16.07
N SER A 469 -30.92 -14.46 15.33
CA SER A 469 -30.14 -14.45 14.09
C SER A 469 -30.65 -13.38 13.12
N GLU A 470 -29.76 -12.75 12.37
CA GLU A 470 -30.13 -11.75 11.37
C GLU A 470 -29.71 -12.19 9.96
N TRP A 471 -30.58 -11.90 8.99
CA TRP A 471 -30.37 -12.20 7.58
C TRP A 471 -30.12 -10.91 6.83
N TYR A 472 -29.11 -10.91 5.97
CA TYR A 472 -28.87 -9.83 5.03
C TYR A 472 -28.58 -10.41 3.65
N TRP A 473 -29.47 -10.11 2.71
CA TRP A 473 -29.39 -10.57 1.33
C TRP A 473 -28.96 -9.44 0.41
N ASP A 474 -28.00 -9.74 -0.46
CA ASP A 474 -27.77 -9.00 -1.70
C ASP A 474 -28.33 -9.83 -2.85
N LEU A 475 -29.37 -9.31 -3.51
CA LEU A 475 -30.11 -10.01 -4.55
C LEU A 475 -29.56 -9.76 -5.95
N SER A 476 -28.39 -9.13 -6.09
CA SER A 476 -27.65 -8.91 -7.35
C SER A 476 -28.33 -8.05 -8.43
N ASN A 477 -29.62 -7.72 -8.30
CA ASN A 477 -30.35 -6.77 -9.13
C ASN A 477 -30.37 -5.34 -8.53
N GLY A 478 -29.41 -5.04 -7.66
CA GLY A 478 -29.34 -3.77 -6.92
C GLY A 478 -30.32 -3.64 -5.75
N THR A 479 -31.03 -4.71 -5.38
CA THR A 479 -31.92 -4.74 -4.21
C THR A 479 -31.34 -5.57 -3.06
N PHE A 480 -31.69 -5.18 -1.83
CA PHE A 480 -31.27 -5.86 -0.60
C PHE A 480 -32.49 -6.29 0.21
N SER A 481 -32.38 -7.36 0.98
CA SER A 481 -33.46 -7.82 1.87
C SER A 481 -32.94 -8.27 3.23
N THR A 482 -33.72 -8.04 4.29
CA THR A 482 -33.47 -8.58 5.63
C THR A 482 -34.45 -9.68 6.02
N ASP A 483 -35.32 -10.09 5.09
CA ASP A 483 -36.28 -11.15 5.32
C ASP A 483 -35.57 -12.50 5.38
N THR A 484 -36.09 -13.42 6.21
CA THR A 484 -35.54 -14.79 6.27
C THR A 484 -35.61 -15.48 4.90
N ASN A 485 -36.70 -15.28 4.14
CA ASN A 485 -36.90 -15.84 2.80
C ASN A 485 -37.47 -14.74 1.87
N PRO A 486 -36.62 -14.00 1.13
CA PRO A 486 -37.07 -12.99 0.18
C PRO A 486 -37.96 -13.60 -0.92
N SER A 487 -39.06 -12.94 -1.23
CA SER A 487 -40.02 -13.41 -2.24
C SER A 487 -40.46 -12.29 -3.16
N GLY A 488 -40.91 -12.62 -4.37
CA GLY A 488 -41.38 -11.61 -5.33
C GLY A 488 -40.28 -10.87 -6.09
N ILE A 489 -39.07 -11.43 -6.18
CA ILE A 489 -37.93 -10.76 -6.81
C ILE A 489 -38.02 -10.92 -8.32
N ILE A 490 -37.90 -9.83 -9.08
CA ILE A 490 -37.99 -9.82 -10.54
C ILE A 490 -36.66 -9.30 -11.10
N TYR A 491 -36.13 -10.01 -12.10
CA TYR A 491 -34.94 -9.61 -12.85
C TYR A 491 -35.36 -9.04 -14.19
N GLY A 492 -34.94 -7.82 -14.48
CA GLY A 492 -35.31 -7.07 -15.68
C GLY A 492 -34.24 -7.13 -16.78
N PRO A 493 -34.43 -6.38 -17.88
CA PRO A 493 -33.47 -6.32 -18.98
C PRO A 493 -32.06 -5.85 -18.56
N ALA A 494 -31.96 -5.03 -17.52
CA ALA A 494 -30.67 -4.57 -16.99
C ALA A 494 -29.89 -5.67 -16.22
N ASP A 495 -30.56 -6.77 -15.86
CA ASP A 495 -29.99 -7.85 -15.04
C ASP A 495 -29.66 -9.10 -15.88
N ILE A 496 -29.63 -8.98 -17.22
CA ILE A 496 -29.29 -10.09 -18.13
C ILE A 496 -27.85 -10.55 -17.91
N GLY A 497 -27.63 -11.86 -17.96
CA GLY A 497 -26.31 -12.46 -17.73
C GLY A 497 -26.16 -13.10 -16.36
N LEU A 498 -24.92 -13.22 -15.88
CA LEU A 498 -24.59 -13.92 -14.63
C LEU A 498 -24.98 -13.07 -13.43
N ASN A 499 -25.78 -13.64 -12.54
CA ASN A 499 -26.24 -13.04 -11.29
C ASN A 499 -25.70 -13.84 -10.09
N VAL A 500 -25.13 -13.13 -9.11
CA VAL A 500 -24.53 -13.71 -7.88
C VAL A 500 -25.28 -13.20 -6.66
N VAL A 501 -26.19 -14.01 -6.13
CA VAL A 501 -26.94 -13.67 -4.91
C VAL A 501 -26.12 -14.07 -3.70
N SER A 502 -26.05 -13.20 -2.69
CA SER A 502 -25.37 -13.50 -1.43
C SER A 502 -26.31 -13.41 -0.23
N LEU A 503 -26.11 -14.30 0.74
CA LEU A 503 -26.75 -14.28 2.05
C LEU A 503 -25.66 -14.20 3.10
N GLN A 504 -25.69 -13.13 3.88
CA GLN A 504 -24.98 -13.00 5.13
C GLN A 504 -25.92 -13.38 6.29
N LEU A 505 -25.53 -14.37 7.08
CA LEU A 505 -26.25 -14.79 8.28
C LEU A 505 -25.39 -14.52 9.52
N SER A 506 -25.96 -13.81 10.50
CA SER A 506 -25.29 -13.53 11.77
C SER A 506 -25.95 -14.24 12.96
N ASN A 507 -25.12 -14.78 13.87
CA ASN A 507 -25.50 -15.25 15.20
C ASN A 507 -24.72 -14.41 16.23
N GLY A 508 -25.27 -13.25 16.62
CA GLY A 508 -24.52 -12.30 17.43
C GLY A 508 -23.33 -11.74 16.65
N GLU A 509 -22.12 -11.92 17.18
CA GLU A 509 -20.87 -11.48 16.52
C GLU A 509 -20.38 -12.43 15.42
N CYS A 510 -20.98 -13.63 15.30
CA CYS A 510 -20.55 -14.62 14.30
C CYS A 510 -21.27 -14.47 12.98
N ILE A 511 -20.51 -14.29 11.92
CA ILE A 511 -21.03 -14.01 10.58
C ILE A 511 -20.53 -15.09 9.62
N ILE A 512 -21.45 -15.61 8.80
CA ILE A 512 -21.12 -16.43 7.63
C ILE A 512 -21.75 -15.82 6.38
N VAL A 513 -21.05 -15.93 5.25
CA VAL A 513 -21.54 -15.48 3.95
C VAL A 513 -21.57 -16.68 3.01
N VAL A 514 -22.70 -16.89 2.34
CA VAL A 514 -22.87 -17.91 1.30
C VAL A 514 -23.44 -17.27 0.04
N THR A 515 -23.13 -17.85 -1.11
CA THR A 515 -23.56 -17.33 -2.42
C THR A 515 -24.25 -18.40 -3.26
N ASP A 516 -25.18 -17.97 -4.12
CA ASP A 516 -25.80 -18.78 -5.18
C ASP A 516 -25.69 -18.04 -6.52
N THR A 517 -25.59 -18.77 -7.63
CA THR A 517 -25.28 -18.19 -8.95
C THR A 517 -26.19 -18.73 -10.05
N PHE A 518 -26.69 -17.85 -10.92
CA PHE A 518 -27.58 -18.22 -12.04
C PHE A 518 -27.56 -17.20 -13.19
N TYR A 519 -28.11 -17.56 -14.36
CA TYR A 519 -28.18 -16.70 -15.54
C TYR A 519 -29.61 -16.20 -15.85
N VAL A 520 -29.75 -14.97 -16.35
CA VAL A 520 -31.04 -14.38 -16.81
C VAL A 520 -31.05 -14.19 -18.34
N LYS A 521 -32.12 -14.58 -19.06
CA LYS A 521 -32.29 -14.51 -20.54
C LYS A 521 -33.71 -14.08 -21.03
N TYR A 522 -33.89 -13.69 -22.30
CA TYR A 522 -35.19 -13.42 -22.97
C TYR A 522 -35.66 -14.55 -23.91
N GLU A 523 -36.97 -14.72 -24.15
CA GLU A 523 -37.56 -15.62 -25.18
C GLU A 523 -38.72 -14.92 -25.95
N ASP A 524 -38.61 -14.67 -27.28
CA ASP A 524 -39.68 -14.68 -28.33
C ASP A 524 -39.18 -14.20 -29.76
N VAL A 525 -39.67 -14.81 -30.88
CA VAL A 525 -39.24 -14.57 -32.32
C VAL A 525 -40.45 -14.47 -33.30
N TYR A 526 -40.45 -13.58 -34.33
CA TYR A 526 -41.52 -13.44 -35.37
C TYR A 526 -41.08 -13.83 -36.81
N VAL A 527 -41.88 -14.61 -37.55
CA VAL A 527 -41.55 -15.17 -38.90
C VAL A 527 -42.66 -14.88 -39.95
N GLY A 528 -42.30 -14.44 -41.17
CA GLY A 528 -43.23 -14.22 -42.30
C GLY A 528 -43.65 -15.49 -43.08
N GLY A 529 -44.81 -15.46 -43.75
CA GLY A 529 -45.42 -16.60 -44.45
C GLY A 529 -44.90 -16.91 -45.88
N PHE A 530 -45.42 -17.97 -46.51
CA PHE A 530 -45.00 -18.55 -47.81
C PHE A 530 -45.99 -18.19 -48.98
N TYR A 531 -45.47 -17.77 -50.15
CA TYR A 531 -46.14 -17.70 -51.48
C TYR A 531 -47.34 -16.74 -51.70
N ASP A 532 -47.24 -15.45 -51.42
CA ASP A 532 -48.17 -14.44 -51.95
C ASP A 532 -47.46 -13.46 -52.92
N GLY A 533 -47.84 -13.51 -54.20
CA GLY A 533 -47.21 -12.71 -55.24
C GLY A 533 -47.29 -11.20 -54.95
N ALA A 534 -46.12 -10.62 -54.65
CA ALA A 534 -45.82 -9.24 -54.31
C ALA A 534 -46.34 -8.78 -52.93
N SER A 535 -45.42 -8.68 -51.96
CA SER A 535 -45.65 -7.92 -50.73
C SER A 535 -45.16 -6.47 -50.91
N ALA A 536 -46.05 -5.51 -50.70
CA ALA A 536 -45.69 -4.12 -50.44
C ALA A 536 -46.23 -3.81 -49.05
N SER A 537 -45.36 -3.70 -48.05
CA SER A 537 -45.76 -3.31 -46.69
C SER A 537 -45.70 -1.79 -46.57
N LEU A 538 -46.84 -1.18 -46.24
CA LEU A 538 -46.92 0.21 -45.77
C LEU A 538 -47.41 0.12 -44.33
N LEU A 539 -46.51 0.23 -43.34
CA LEU A 539 -46.87 0.26 -41.91
C LEU A 539 -46.92 1.72 -41.45
N GLU A 540 -48.11 2.20 -41.08
CA GLU A 540 -48.36 3.62 -40.80
C GLU A 540 -48.41 3.97 -39.29
N ALA A 541 -48.27 3.02 -38.35
CA ALA A 541 -48.13 3.34 -36.92
C ALA A 541 -47.64 2.18 -36.02
N TYR A 542 -46.51 2.41 -35.34
CA TYR A 542 -46.02 1.79 -34.08
C TYR A 542 -45.44 0.35 -34.12
N CYS A 543 -44.17 0.19 -33.68
CA CYS A 543 -43.46 -1.09 -33.52
C CYS A 543 -43.14 -1.37 -32.03
N PRO A 544 -43.19 -2.63 -31.53
CA PRO A 544 -42.73 -3.01 -30.19
C PRO A 544 -41.17 -3.11 -30.10
N PRO A 545 -40.54 -2.86 -28.94
CA PRO A 545 -39.06 -2.92 -28.78
C PRO A 545 -38.49 -4.36 -28.81
N ASP A 546 -37.22 -4.48 -29.22
CA ASP A 546 -36.35 -5.69 -29.24
C ASP A 546 -36.89 -6.91 -30.01
N SER A 547 -37.36 -6.69 -31.25
CA SER A 547 -37.93 -7.75 -32.11
C SER A 547 -36.96 -8.26 -33.18
N VAL A 548 -36.86 -9.59 -33.35
CA VAL A 548 -36.13 -10.23 -34.47
C VAL A 548 -37.06 -10.41 -35.68
N TRP A 549 -36.64 -9.91 -36.86
CA TRP A 549 -37.44 -9.94 -38.10
C TRP A 549 -36.78 -10.78 -39.21
N ILE A 550 -37.50 -11.80 -39.71
CA ILE A 550 -37.03 -12.72 -40.77
C ILE A 550 -37.95 -12.62 -41.98
N GLY A 551 -37.39 -12.31 -43.16
CA GLY A 551 -38.11 -12.25 -44.44
C GLY A 551 -38.63 -13.61 -44.95
N GLY A 552 -39.71 -13.62 -45.73
CA GLY A 552 -40.33 -14.83 -46.29
C GLY A 552 -39.57 -15.47 -47.46
N PHE A 553 -40.08 -16.61 -47.97
CA PHE A 553 -39.51 -17.38 -49.08
C PHE A 553 -40.27 -17.14 -50.41
N TYR A 554 -39.55 -16.84 -51.52
CA TYR A 554 -40.01 -16.80 -52.93
C TYR A 554 -41.06 -15.74 -53.33
N ASP A 555 -40.73 -14.44 -53.33
CA ASP A 555 -41.53 -13.38 -53.98
C ASP A 555 -40.77 -12.63 -55.10
N GLY A 556 -41.49 -12.10 -56.09
CA GLY A 556 -40.94 -11.75 -57.42
C GLY A 556 -40.41 -10.32 -57.62
N ALA A 557 -40.33 -9.52 -56.56
CA ALA A 557 -39.69 -8.19 -56.46
C ALA A 557 -40.24 -7.48 -55.20
N THR A 558 -39.39 -6.89 -54.38
CA THR A 558 -39.78 -6.13 -53.18
C THR A 558 -39.33 -4.67 -53.27
N ILE A 559 -40.23 -3.73 -52.96
CA ILE A 559 -39.90 -2.32 -52.68
C ILE A 559 -40.51 -2.00 -51.31
N SER A 560 -39.64 -1.67 -50.36
CA SER A 560 -40.03 -1.25 -49.01
C SER A 560 -39.80 0.26 -48.84
N LEU A 561 -40.82 0.98 -48.37
CA LEU A 561 -40.76 2.42 -48.08
C LEU A 561 -41.14 2.67 -46.63
N PHE A 562 -40.17 3.00 -45.77
CA PHE A 562 -40.36 3.28 -44.35
C PHE A 562 -40.47 4.80 -44.10
N VAL A 563 -41.46 5.24 -43.31
CA VAL A 563 -41.82 6.66 -43.14
C VAL A 563 -41.80 7.14 -41.67
N SER A 564 -41.45 6.31 -40.66
CA SER A 564 -41.35 6.76 -39.26
C SER A 564 -40.20 6.10 -38.47
N GLU A 565 -39.72 6.78 -37.42
CA GLU A 565 -38.61 6.40 -36.52
C GLU A 565 -38.86 5.07 -35.78
N CYS A 566 -37.83 4.20 -35.75
CA CYS A 566 -37.81 2.90 -35.06
C CYS A 566 -36.89 2.96 -33.81
N PRO A 567 -37.14 2.19 -32.73
CA PRO A 567 -36.26 2.13 -31.56
C PRO A 567 -34.97 1.27 -31.78
N PRO A 568 -33.91 1.41 -30.94
CA PRO A 568 -32.60 0.73 -31.07
C PRO A 568 -32.62 -0.80 -30.93
N ASP A 569 -31.50 -1.49 -31.21
CA ASP A 569 -31.22 -2.93 -30.92
C ASP A 569 -32.01 -3.99 -31.71
N SER A 570 -32.36 -3.74 -32.97
CA SER A 570 -33.13 -4.71 -33.79
C SER A 570 -32.26 -5.51 -34.77
N VAL A 571 -32.56 -6.81 -34.96
CA VAL A 571 -31.86 -7.69 -35.94
C VAL A 571 -32.70 -7.88 -37.20
N TRP A 572 -32.12 -7.57 -38.36
CA TRP A 572 -32.79 -7.58 -39.66
C TRP A 572 -32.10 -8.52 -40.66
N THR A 573 -32.85 -9.50 -41.20
CA THR A 573 -32.33 -10.47 -42.17
C THR A 573 -33.21 -10.59 -43.42
N GLY A 574 -32.60 -10.55 -44.61
CA GLY A 574 -33.27 -10.71 -45.91
C GLY A 574 -33.71 -12.16 -46.21
N GLY A 575 -34.69 -12.32 -47.12
CA GLY A 575 -35.22 -13.62 -47.53
C GLY A 575 -34.36 -14.38 -48.57
N TYR A 576 -34.89 -15.49 -49.10
CA TYR A 576 -34.20 -16.45 -50.00
C TYR A 576 -34.76 -16.35 -51.46
N TYR A 577 -33.90 -16.08 -52.46
CA TYR A 577 -34.17 -16.03 -53.93
C TYR A 577 -35.26 -15.05 -54.45
N ASP A 578 -34.94 -13.78 -54.69
CA ASP A 578 -35.79 -12.80 -55.39
C ASP A 578 -35.06 -12.03 -56.50
N GLY A 579 -35.82 -11.43 -57.42
CA GLY A 579 -35.31 -10.67 -58.56
C GLY A 579 -35.33 -9.17 -58.27
N ALA A 580 -34.16 -8.58 -57.98
CA ALA A 580 -33.89 -7.17 -57.71
C ALA A 580 -34.63 -6.57 -56.47
N ALA A 581 -33.88 -6.33 -55.40
CA ALA A 581 -34.33 -5.58 -54.23
C ALA A 581 -33.86 -4.11 -54.31
N ALA A 582 -34.79 -3.16 -54.11
CA ALA A 582 -34.47 -1.73 -54.00
C ALA A 582 -35.21 -1.11 -52.81
N SER A 583 -34.46 -0.58 -51.84
CA SER A 583 -34.98 0.06 -50.63
C SER A 583 -34.69 1.58 -50.61
N LEU A 584 -35.66 2.37 -50.14
CA LEU A 584 -35.53 3.82 -49.97
C LEU A 584 -35.94 4.23 -48.54
N PHE A 585 -34.96 4.62 -47.74
CA PHE A 585 -35.17 5.11 -46.37
C PHE A 585 -35.28 6.64 -46.36
N LYS A 586 -36.26 7.17 -45.61
CA LYS A 586 -36.56 8.61 -45.56
C LYS A 586 -36.39 9.25 -44.16
N SER A 587 -36.16 8.46 -43.11
CA SER A 587 -35.90 8.86 -41.72
C SER A 587 -34.58 8.26 -41.19
N GLU A 588 -34.09 8.73 -40.04
CA GLU A 588 -32.86 8.24 -39.37
C GLU A 588 -32.94 6.74 -39.00
N CYS A 589 -31.81 6.03 -39.04
CA CYS A 589 -31.73 4.60 -38.73
C CYS A 589 -31.66 4.37 -37.21
N PRO A 590 -32.16 3.24 -36.66
CA PRO A 590 -32.01 2.90 -35.25
C PRO A 590 -30.55 2.51 -34.90
N PRO A 591 -30.01 2.90 -33.72
CA PRO A 591 -28.66 2.54 -33.26
C PRO A 591 -28.47 1.04 -33.02
N ASP A 592 -27.20 0.58 -32.98
CA ASP A 592 -26.76 -0.74 -32.47
C ASP A 592 -27.44 -1.96 -33.15
N SER A 593 -27.72 -1.86 -34.44
CA SER A 593 -28.50 -2.86 -35.19
C SER A 593 -27.63 -3.71 -36.14
N ILE A 594 -27.98 -4.99 -36.32
CA ILE A 594 -27.33 -5.91 -37.27
C ILE A 594 -28.13 -5.98 -38.58
N TRP A 595 -27.46 -5.74 -39.71
CA TRP A 595 -28.05 -5.71 -41.04
C TRP A 595 -27.41 -6.76 -41.97
N GLY A 596 -28.15 -7.84 -42.28
CA GLY A 596 -27.68 -8.91 -43.16
C GLY A 596 -28.43 -9.01 -44.50
N GLY A 597 -27.69 -9.01 -45.61
CA GLY A 597 -28.22 -9.25 -46.96
C GLY A 597 -28.74 -10.69 -47.18
N GLY A 598 -29.61 -10.87 -48.17
CA GLY A 598 -30.18 -12.18 -48.54
C GLY A 598 -29.23 -13.07 -49.36
N ILE A 599 -29.69 -14.26 -49.77
CA ILE A 599 -28.89 -15.24 -50.53
C ILE A 599 -29.40 -15.32 -51.99
N ASN A 600 -28.50 -15.13 -52.98
CA ASN A 600 -28.67 -15.25 -54.45
C ASN A 600 -29.66 -14.26 -55.14
N ASP A 601 -29.42 -12.94 -55.10
CA ASP A 601 -30.21 -11.94 -55.83
C ASP A 601 -29.46 -11.29 -57.02
N GLY A 602 -30.20 -10.94 -58.07
CA GLY A 602 -29.66 -10.25 -59.25
C GLY A 602 -29.68 -8.73 -59.07
N ALA A 603 -28.54 -8.15 -58.68
CA ALA A 603 -28.28 -6.72 -58.46
C ALA A 603 -29.12 -6.05 -57.35
N ALA A 604 -28.48 -5.74 -56.21
CA ALA A 604 -29.01 -4.92 -55.14
C ALA A 604 -28.52 -3.46 -55.25
N ALA A 605 -29.43 -2.49 -55.20
CA ALA A 605 -29.10 -1.06 -55.16
C ALA A 605 -29.92 -0.35 -54.08
N SER A 606 -29.24 0.26 -53.10
CA SER A 606 -29.84 0.97 -51.98
C SER A 606 -29.40 2.45 -51.96
N LEU A 607 -30.35 3.35 -51.64
CA LEU A 607 -30.13 4.80 -51.59
C LEU A 607 -30.52 5.34 -50.21
N PHE A 608 -29.52 5.74 -49.42
CA PHE A 608 -29.70 6.34 -48.09
C PHE A 608 -29.65 7.87 -48.19
N LYS A 609 -30.59 8.56 -47.53
CA LYS A 609 -30.79 10.01 -47.66
C LYS A 609 -30.57 10.82 -46.38
N SER A 610 -30.36 10.17 -45.23
CA SER A 610 -30.16 10.75 -43.88
C SER A 610 -29.00 10.05 -43.14
N GLU A 611 -28.50 10.69 -42.08
CA GLU A 611 -27.39 10.19 -41.23
C GLU A 611 -27.80 8.88 -40.50
N CYS A 612 -26.84 7.97 -40.34
CA CYS A 612 -27.00 6.68 -39.64
C CYS A 612 -26.21 6.70 -38.31
N PRO A 613 -26.65 6.02 -37.23
CA PRO A 613 -25.94 6.04 -35.94
C PRO A 613 -24.69 5.14 -35.89
N PRO A 614 -23.75 5.36 -34.94
CA PRO A 614 -22.52 4.56 -34.72
C PRO A 614 -22.76 3.06 -34.41
N ASP A 615 -21.68 2.26 -34.34
CA ASP A 615 -21.64 0.90 -33.79
C ASP A 615 -22.49 -0.18 -34.50
N SER A 616 -22.75 -0.04 -35.80
CA SER A 616 -23.57 -1.00 -36.57
C SER A 616 -22.75 -2.02 -37.37
N ILE A 617 -23.27 -3.25 -37.51
CA ILE A 617 -22.66 -4.33 -38.33
C ILE A 617 -23.43 -4.49 -39.64
N TRP A 618 -22.71 -4.41 -40.75
CA TRP A 618 -23.25 -4.50 -42.12
C TRP A 618 -22.64 -5.69 -42.87
N GLY A 619 -23.46 -6.67 -43.26
CA GLY A 619 -23.02 -7.85 -44.01
C GLY A 619 -23.68 -7.98 -45.38
N GLY A 620 -22.87 -8.11 -46.44
CA GLY A 620 -23.31 -8.45 -47.80
C GLY A 620 -23.84 -9.88 -47.92
N GLY A 621 -24.68 -10.13 -48.93
CA GLY A 621 -25.28 -11.44 -49.22
C GLY A 621 -24.33 -12.47 -49.87
N ILE A 622 -24.85 -13.65 -50.23
CA ILE A 622 -24.08 -14.71 -50.91
C ILE A 622 -24.50 -14.79 -52.39
N ASN A 623 -23.55 -14.71 -53.34
CA ASN A 623 -23.63 -14.83 -54.82
C ASN A 623 -24.46 -13.77 -55.57
N ASP A 624 -24.23 -12.49 -55.33
CA ASP A 624 -24.95 -11.39 -55.98
C ASP A 624 -24.17 -10.78 -57.18
N GLY A 625 -24.89 -10.54 -58.28
CA GLY A 625 -24.33 -9.90 -59.47
C GLY A 625 -24.32 -8.38 -59.34
N ALA A 626 -23.21 -7.81 -58.85
CA ALA A 626 -22.95 -6.36 -58.67
C ALA A 626 -23.85 -5.64 -57.65
N ALA A 627 -23.30 -5.36 -56.47
CA ALA A 627 -23.90 -4.48 -55.46
C ALA A 627 -23.38 -3.04 -55.63
N ALA A 628 -24.28 -2.05 -55.71
CA ALA A 628 -23.91 -0.63 -55.77
C ALA A 628 -24.73 0.19 -54.77
N SER A 629 -24.05 0.78 -53.78
CA SER A 629 -24.64 1.67 -52.77
C SER A 629 -24.16 3.12 -52.95
N LEU A 630 -25.07 4.09 -52.85
CA LEU A 630 -24.75 5.53 -52.89
C LEU A 630 -25.13 6.21 -51.57
N PHE A 631 -24.12 6.62 -50.80
CA PHE A 631 -24.30 7.40 -49.57
C PHE A 631 -24.14 8.90 -49.86
N LYS A 632 -25.09 9.73 -49.39
CA LYS A 632 -25.12 11.18 -49.63
C LYS A 632 -24.76 12.04 -48.41
N SER A 633 -24.65 11.46 -47.22
CA SER A 633 -24.35 12.11 -45.93
C SER A 633 -23.16 11.43 -45.23
N GLU A 634 -22.67 12.01 -44.12
CA GLU A 634 -21.57 11.47 -43.31
C GLU A 634 -21.89 10.05 -42.82
N CYS A 635 -20.88 9.17 -42.81
CA CYS A 635 -21.03 7.78 -42.39
C CYS A 635 -20.83 7.65 -40.86
N PRO A 636 -21.44 6.66 -40.20
CA PRO A 636 -21.26 6.45 -38.76
C PRO A 636 -19.87 5.90 -38.40
N PRO A 637 -19.24 6.37 -37.30
CA PRO A 637 -18.01 5.80 -36.74
C PRO A 637 -18.20 4.39 -36.17
N ASP A 638 -17.09 3.68 -35.93
CA ASP A 638 -17.02 2.38 -35.22
C ASP A 638 -17.83 1.22 -35.84
N SER A 639 -18.11 1.27 -37.14
CA SER A 639 -18.93 0.25 -37.84
C SER A 639 -18.10 -0.82 -38.54
N ILE A 640 -18.63 -2.05 -38.60
CA ILE A 640 -18.01 -3.19 -39.32
C ILE A 640 -18.74 -3.40 -40.66
N TRP A 641 -17.97 -3.42 -41.75
CA TRP A 641 -18.47 -3.60 -43.11
C TRP A 641 -17.89 -4.88 -43.73
N GLY A 642 -18.72 -5.88 -43.99
CA GLY A 642 -18.33 -7.12 -44.64
C GLY A 642 -18.94 -7.27 -46.03
N GLY A 643 -18.09 -7.47 -47.05
CA GLY A 643 -18.50 -7.90 -48.39
C GLY A 643 -19.08 -9.33 -48.41
N GLY A 644 -19.86 -9.62 -49.44
CA GLY A 644 -20.49 -10.93 -49.65
C GLY A 644 -19.54 -12.04 -50.12
N ILE A 645 -20.08 -13.20 -50.49
CA ILE A 645 -19.30 -14.32 -51.08
C ILE A 645 -19.64 -14.44 -52.58
N ASN A 646 -18.66 -14.43 -53.50
CA ASN A 646 -18.74 -14.56 -54.97
C ASN A 646 -19.41 -13.41 -55.76
N ASP A 647 -19.11 -12.15 -55.45
CA ASP A 647 -19.65 -10.97 -56.12
C ASP A 647 -18.77 -10.44 -57.28
N GLY A 648 -19.38 -10.12 -58.42
CA GLY A 648 -18.65 -9.79 -59.65
C GLY A 648 -18.00 -8.40 -59.69
N ALA A 649 -18.36 -7.49 -58.77
CA ALA A 649 -17.75 -6.17 -58.49
C ALA A 649 -18.63 -5.42 -57.45
N ALA A 650 -18.07 -5.04 -56.30
CA ALA A 650 -18.69 -4.10 -55.36
C ALA A 650 -18.19 -2.68 -55.66
N ALA A 651 -19.10 -1.76 -56.02
CA ALA A 651 -18.75 -0.36 -56.30
C ALA A 651 -19.52 0.58 -55.36
N SER A 652 -18.81 1.19 -54.40
CA SER A 652 -19.35 2.19 -53.48
C SER A 652 -18.77 3.57 -53.80
N LEU A 653 -19.64 4.58 -53.95
CA LEU A 653 -19.24 5.98 -54.19
C LEU A 653 -19.55 6.82 -52.94
N PHE A 654 -18.51 7.22 -52.21
CA PHE A 654 -18.61 8.11 -51.04
C PHE A 654 -18.31 9.56 -51.44
N LYS A 655 -19.17 10.49 -51.03
CA LYS A 655 -19.06 11.91 -51.41
C LYS A 655 -18.61 12.84 -50.27
N SER A 656 -18.36 12.31 -49.07
CA SER A 656 -17.97 12.99 -47.82
C SER A 656 -16.80 12.27 -47.12
N GLU A 657 -16.25 12.84 -46.03
CA GLU A 657 -15.12 12.29 -45.24
C GLU A 657 -15.43 10.89 -44.69
N CYS A 658 -14.40 10.03 -44.57
CA CYS A 658 -14.54 8.67 -44.00
C CYS A 658 -14.79 8.74 -42.49
N PRO A 659 -15.59 7.84 -41.91
CA PRO A 659 -15.73 7.71 -40.46
C PRO A 659 -14.46 7.09 -39.81
N PRO A 660 -14.05 7.54 -38.61
CA PRO A 660 -12.94 6.93 -37.85
C PRO A 660 -13.25 5.49 -37.39
N ASP A 661 -12.19 4.72 -37.13
CA ASP A 661 -12.23 3.41 -36.42
C ASP A 661 -13.08 2.28 -37.05
N SER A 662 -13.40 2.36 -38.35
CA SER A 662 -14.21 1.34 -39.05
C SER A 662 -13.38 0.20 -39.68
N ILE A 663 -13.90 -1.02 -39.66
CA ILE A 663 -13.28 -2.21 -40.28
C ILE A 663 -13.96 -2.54 -41.61
N TRP A 664 -13.16 -2.68 -42.67
CA TRP A 664 -13.62 -2.99 -44.03
C TRP A 664 -13.07 -4.35 -44.49
N GLY A 665 -13.94 -5.32 -44.70
CA GLY A 665 -13.60 -6.65 -45.22
C GLY A 665 -14.13 -6.88 -46.63
N GLY A 666 -13.23 -7.23 -47.56
CA GLY A 666 -13.58 -7.76 -48.88
C GLY A 666 -14.13 -9.19 -48.79
N GLY A 667 -14.92 -9.57 -49.80
CA GLY A 667 -15.58 -10.87 -49.88
C GLY A 667 -14.64 -12.04 -50.21
N ILE A 668 -15.21 -13.21 -50.53
CA ILE A 668 -14.46 -14.37 -51.05
C ILE A 668 -14.78 -14.49 -52.57
N ASN A 669 -13.77 -14.51 -53.46
CA ASN A 669 -13.87 -14.58 -54.95
C ASN A 669 -14.44 -13.34 -55.67
N ASP A 670 -14.13 -12.11 -55.23
CA ASP A 670 -14.55 -10.88 -55.88
C ASP A 670 -13.56 -10.37 -56.95
N GLY A 671 -14.08 -9.97 -58.11
CA GLY A 671 -13.28 -9.64 -59.30
C GLY A 671 -12.59 -8.28 -59.31
N ALA A 672 -12.94 -7.38 -58.38
CA ALA A 672 -12.30 -6.11 -58.02
C ALA A 672 -13.19 -5.33 -57.03
N ALA A 673 -12.68 -4.94 -55.86
CA ALA A 673 -13.29 -3.93 -55.00
C ALA A 673 -12.73 -2.53 -55.38
N ALA A 674 -13.52 -1.69 -56.03
CA ALA A 674 -13.09 -0.34 -56.42
C ALA A 674 -13.86 0.73 -55.63
N SER A 675 -13.20 1.40 -54.69
CA SER A 675 -13.70 2.61 -54.02
C SER A 675 -13.01 3.85 -54.60
N LEU A 676 -13.79 4.86 -54.99
CA LEU A 676 -13.26 6.15 -55.45
C LEU A 676 -13.46 7.17 -54.32
N LEU A 677 -12.40 7.47 -53.57
CA LEU A 677 -12.42 8.39 -52.43
C LEU A 677 -11.96 9.80 -52.86
N SER A 678 -12.70 10.84 -52.45
CA SER A 678 -12.43 12.24 -52.82
C SER A 678 -11.96 13.11 -51.63
N SER A 679 -11.83 12.57 -50.42
CA SER A 679 -11.55 13.34 -49.18
C SER A 679 -10.84 12.51 -48.09
N HIS A 680 -10.22 13.21 -47.12
CA HIS A 680 -9.38 12.71 -46.02
C HIS A 680 -10.04 11.57 -45.20
N CYS A 681 -9.27 10.55 -44.79
CA CYS A 681 -9.75 9.45 -43.93
C CYS A 681 -8.84 9.29 -42.68
N PRO A 682 -9.39 9.01 -41.48
CA PRO A 682 -8.64 8.89 -40.22
C PRO A 682 -7.71 7.64 -40.16
N PRO A 683 -6.63 7.68 -39.36
CA PRO A 683 -5.58 6.64 -39.28
C PRO A 683 -6.01 5.20 -38.97
N ASP A 684 -7.09 5.02 -38.21
CA ASP A 684 -7.37 3.77 -37.48
C ASP A 684 -8.27 2.78 -38.24
N SER A 685 -8.58 3.07 -39.52
CA SER A 685 -9.40 2.17 -40.35
C SER A 685 -8.60 0.99 -40.91
N VAL A 686 -9.14 -0.23 -40.75
CA VAL A 686 -8.50 -1.49 -41.20
C VAL A 686 -9.11 -1.97 -42.52
N TRP A 687 -8.27 -2.30 -43.51
CA TRP A 687 -8.69 -2.79 -44.83
C TRP A 687 -8.16 -4.21 -45.10
N ILE A 688 -9.07 -5.16 -45.27
CA ILE A 688 -8.73 -6.58 -45.45
C ILE A 688 -9.23 -7.04 -46.83
N GLY A 689 -8.30 -7.46 -47.71
CA GLY A 689 -8.62 -8.08 -48.99
C GLY A 689 -9.11 -9.53 -48.85
N GLY A 690 -9.89 -9.98 -49.83
CA GLY A 690 -10.53 -11.28 -49.85
C GLY A 690 -9.60 -12.47 -50.13
N PHE A 691 -10.16 -13.67 -50.25
CA PHE A 691 -9.47 -14.81 -50.88
C PHE A 691 -9.80 -14.82 -52.39
N TYR A 692 -8.78 -14.85 -53.26
CA TYR A 692 -8.84 -14.92 -54.76
C TYR A 692 -9.23 -13.65 -55.56
N ASP A 693 -8.94 -12.45 -55.06
CA ASP A 693 -9.21 -11.15 -55.68
C ASP A 693 -7.98 -10.51 -56.36
N GLY A 694 -8.19 -9.81 -57.48
CA GLY A 694 -7.15 -9.16 -58.28
C GLY A 694 -7.06 -7.65 -58.02
N ALA A 695 -6.04 -7.23 -57.27
CA ALA A 695 -5.60 -5.84 -56.99
C ALA A 695 -6.60 -4.90 -56.27
N THR A 696 -6.17 -4.36 -55.11
CA THR A 696 -6.78 -3.18 -54.49
C THR A 696 -6.04 -1.90 -54.93
N MET A 697 -6.76 -0.84 -55.29
CA MET A 697 -6.17 0.45 -55.68
C MET A 697 -6.85 1.59 -54.92
N SER A 698 -6.07 2.32 -54.11
CA SER A 698 -6.41 3.65 -53.59
C SER A 698 -5.31 4.63 -54.00
N GLN A 699 -5.69 5.85 -54.38
CA GLN A 699 -4.74 6.89 -54.81
C GLN A 699 -5.13 8.22 -54.17
N GLN A 700 -4.43 8.69 -53.12
CA GLN A 700 -4.42 10.13 -52.78
C GLN A 700 -3.28 10.60 -51.86
N LEU A 701 -2.93 11.89 -52.05
CA LEU A 701 -1.78 12.63 -51.52
C LEU A 701 -2.16 13.43 -50.25
N ALA A 702 -1.75 13.00 -49.05
CA ALA A 702 -1.34 13.87 -47.92
C ALA A 702 -1.20 13.10 -46.58
N SER A 703 -0.10 13.42 -45.87
CA SER A 703 0.23 13.18 -44.44
C SER A 703 0.25 11.74 -43.89
N CYS A 704 1.34 11.43 -43.17
CA CYS A 704 1.72 10.07 -42.76
C CYS A 704 0.86 9.50 -41.62
N PHE A 705 0.02 8.52 -41.95
CA PHE A 705 -0.59 7.55 -41.05
C PHE A 705 -0.37 6.15 -41.64
N GLU A 706 -0.17 5.13 -40.81
CA GLU A 706 0.03 3.75 -41.25
C GLU A 706 -1.32 3.02 -41.29
N TYR A 707 -1.91 2.93 -42.49
CA TYR A 707 -3.10 2.11 -42.73
C TYR A 707 -2.70 0.63 -42.88
N ILE A 708 -3.40 -0.30 -42.21
CA ILE A 708 -3.21 -1.73 -42.41
C ILE A 708 -3.90 -2.15 -43.72
N TYR A 709 -3.10 -2.42 -44.76
CA TYR A 709 -3.55 -3.08 -46.00
C TYR A 709 -3.02 -4.51 -46.05
N SER A 710 -3.91 -5.51 -45.94
CA SER A 710 -3.55 -6.90 -46.25
C SER A 710 -4.03 -7.25 -47.65
N GLY A 711 -3.11 -7.65 -48.52
CA GLY A 711 -3.44 -8.32 -49.78
C GLY A 711 -3.80 -9.79 -49.52
N GLY A 712 -4.79 -10.31 -50.25
CA GLY A 712 -5.24 -11.69 -50.15
C GLY A 712 -4.20 -12.74 -50.56
N PHE A 713 -4.45 -14.00 -50.17
CA PHE A 713 -3.65 -15.15 -50.61
C PHE A 713 -3.92 -15.46 -52.11
N TYR A 714 -2.86 -15.41 -52.95
CA TYR A 714 -2.64 -16.02 -54.29
C TYR A 714 -2.38 -15.19 -55.58
N ASP A 715 -2.45 -13.85 -55.65
CA ASP A 715 -1.61 -12.95 -56.51
C ASP A 715 -2.10 -11.49 -56.61
N GLY A 716 -1.20 -10.51 -56.37
CA GLY A 716 -1.34 -9.15 -56.94
C GLY A 716 -1.16 -7.94 -56.00
N ALA A 717 0.09 -7.66 -55.60
CA ALA A 717 0.67 -6.39 -55.10
C ALA A 717 -0.19 -5.36 -54.34
N SER A 718 0.19 -5.06 -53.08
CA SER A 718 -0.04 -3.74 -52.46
C SER A 718 1.12 -2.79 -52.80
N VAL A 719 0.82 -1.52 -53.08
CA VAL A 719 1.87 -0.50 -53.32
C VAL A 719 1.61 0.68 -52.39
N ASN A 720 2.50 0.89 -51.42
CA ASN A 720 2.43 1.98 -50.45
C ASN A 720 3.80 2.69 -50.35
N PHE A 721 3.84 4.02 -50.27
CA PHE A 721 5.09 4.81 -50.14
C PHE A 721 4.98 5.75 -48.94
N LEU A 722 5.77 5.55 -47.89
CA LEU A 722 5.75 6.37 -46.66
C LEU A 722 7.12 6.50 -45.96
N THR A 723 7.41 7.65 -45.35
CA THR A 723 8.56 7.89 -44.44
C THR A 723 8.18 8.82 -43.27
N CYS A 724 8.42 8.40 -42.01
CA CYS A 724 8.97 9.18 -40.85
C CYS A 724 8.57 8.60 -39.46
N SER A 725 9.40 8.90 -38.44
CA SER A 725 9.41 8.35 -37.05
C SER A 725 9.11 9.40 -35.95
N GLU A 726 8.39 9.00 -34.89
CA GLU A 726 8.83 8.95 -33.47
C GLU A 726 7.66 8.48 -32.55
N GLN A 727 7.95 7.54 -31.63
CA GLN A 727 7.05 6.78 -30.76
C GLN A 727 6.92 7.37 -29.33
N LEU A 728 5.86 6.99 -28.59
CA LEU A 728 5.80 7.01 -27.12
C LEU A 728 5.93 5.57 -26.57
N PRO A 729 6.60 5.35 -25.42
CA PRO A 729 7.25 4.08 -25.11
C PRO A 729 6.49 3.17 -24.13
N ILE A 730 6.95 1.92 -24.10
CA ILE A 730 6.59 0.80 -23.20
C ILE A 730 6.63 1.15 -21.71
N GLN A 731 5.71 0.58 -20.91
CA GLN A 731 5.56 0.86 -19.47
C GLN A 731 6.04 -0.32 -18.59
N LEU A 732 7.26 -0.21 -18.05
CA LEU A 732 7.80 -1.12 -17.03
C LEU A 732 7.18 -0.83 -15.65
N LEU A 733 6.76 -1.86 -14.92
CA LEU A 733 6.19 -1.71 -13.58
C LEU A 733 7.21 -1.93 -12.46
N GLU A 734 7.98 -3.02 -12.53
CA GLU A 734 8.95 -3.37 -11.48
C GLU A 734 10.14 -4.15 -12.07
N LEU A 735 11.32 -3.94 -11.48
CA LEU A 735 12.55 -4.71 -11.71
C LEU A 735 13.13 -5.07 -10.34
N THR A 736 13.53 -6.32 -10.15
CA THR A 736 14.15 -6.82 -8.90
C THR A 736 15.25 -7.83 -9.19
N ALA A 737 16.12 -8.06 -8.20
CA ALA A 737 17.13 -9.11 -8.24
C ALA A 737 17.27 -9.80 -6.88
N PHE A 738 17.34 -11.13 -6.86
CA PHE A 738 17.44 -11.95 -5.65
C PHE A 738 18.31 -13.19 -5.88
N TRP A 739 18.70 -13.88 -4.81
CA TRP A 739 19.51 -15.11 -4.90
C TRP A 739 18.61 -16.33 -4.98
N ASP A 740 18.91 -17.23 -5.91
CA ASP A 740 18.41 -18.61 -5.91
C ASP A 740 19.59 -19.57 -5.84
N ASN A 741 19.83 -20.14 -4.65
CA ASN A 741 21.01 -20.94 -4.34
C ASN A 741 22.32 -20.21 -4.67
N ASP A 742 23.04 -20.69 -5.69
CA ASP A 742 24.34 -20.18 -6.14
C ASP A 742 24.21 -19.14 -7.27
N ASP A 743 23.00 -18.91 -7.76
CA ASP A 743 22.68 -18.10 -8.93
C ASP A 743 21.99 -16.78 -8.54
N GLY A 744 22.22 -15.72 -9.32
CA GLY A 744 21.50 -14.46 -9.20
C GLY A 744 20.32 -14.40 -10.16
N ILE A 745 19.10 -14.20 -9.67
CA ILE A 745 17.90 -14.06 -10.49
C ILE A 745 17.59 -12.57 -10.67
N VAL A 746 17.36 -12.15 -11.92
CA VAL A 746 16.85 -10.82 -12.27
C VAL A 746 15.46 -11.00 -12.86
N GLN A 747 14.46 -10.36 -12.28
CA GLN A 747 13.05 -10.52 -12.65
C GLN A 747 12.38 -9.17 -12.84
N TRP A 748 11.52 -9.05 -13.84
CA TRP A 748 10.78 -7.82 -14.11
C TRP A 748 9.41 -8.08 -14.73
N ILE A 749 8.56 -7.05 -14.70
CA ILE A 749 7.19 -7.09 -15.23
C ILE A 749 6.86 -5.84 -16.04
N THR A 750 6.17 -6.03 -17.17
CA THR A 750 5.66 -4.98 -18.05
C THR A 750 4.14 -4.88 -17.97
N ALA A 751 3.60 -3.66 -17.98
CA ALA A 751 2.15 -3.41 -18.04
C ALA A 751 1.62 -3.54 -19.47
N SER A 752 2.38 -3.04 -20.44
CA SER A 752 2.10 -3.12 -21.86
C SER A 752 3.39 -3.08 -22.66
N GLU A 753 3.38 -3.69 -23.84
CA GLU A 753 4.48 -3.77 -24.78
C GLU A 753 3.98 -3.36 -26.16
N ILE A 754 4.68 -2.46 -26.84
CA ILE A 754 4.38 -2.05 -28.21
C ILE A 754 5.67 -2.09 -29.00
N SER A 755 5.70 -2.90 -30.05
CA SER A 755 6.87 -3.15 -30.90
C SER A 755 8.14 -3.57 -30.13
N ASN A 756 7.98 -4.20 -28.96
CA ASN A 756 9.10 -4.61 -28.11
C ASN A 756 9.84 -5.81 -28.72
N SER A 757 11.08 -5.62 -29.16
CA SER A 757 11.93 -6.74 -29.57
C SER A 757 12.42 -7.54 -28.36
N GLY A 758 12.59 -6.90 -27.21
CA GLY A 758 13.00 -7.55 -25.96
C GLY A 758 13.95 -6.72 -25.11
N PHE A 759 14.53 -7.36 -24.09
CA PHE A 759 15.32 -6.70 -23.05
C PHE A 759 16.74 -7.24 -23.04
N PHE A 760 17.72 -6.36 -23.22
CA PHE A 760 19.08 -6.64 -22.83
C PHE A 760 19.22 -6.47 -21.32
N VAL A 761 19.55 -7.56 -20.63
CA VAL A 761 19.97 -7.48 -19.23
C VAL A 761 21.39 -6.97 -19.22
N GLN A 762 21.62 -5.82 -18.57
CA GLN A 762 22.94 -5.21 -18.48
C GLN A 762 23.48 -5.32 -17.06
N LYS A 763 24.73 -5.78 -16.94
CA LYS A 763 25.45 -5.88 -15.66
C LYS A 763 26.59 -4.85 -15.62
N ARG A 764 26.75 -4.18 -14.48
CA ARG A 764 27.87 -3.25 -14.27
C ARG A 764 29.17 -4.02 -14.05
N ASN A 765 30.22 -3.66 -14.77
CA ASN A 765 31.56 -4.22 -14.58
C ASN A 765 32.40 -3.40 -13.57
N SER A 766 33.63 -3.85 -13.32
CA SER A 766 34.61 -3.19 -12.45
C SER A 766 34.97 -1.75 -12.83
N ASP A 767 34.77 -1.36 -14.10
CA ASP A 767 35.03 -0.01 -14.62
C ASP A 767 33.81 0.92 -14.50
N ASN A 768 32.74 0.47 -13.81
CA ASN A 768 31.43 1.14 -13.69
C ASN A 768 30.68 1.31 -15.03
N GLU A 769 30.99 0.50 -16.04
CA GLU A 769 30.27 0.45 -17.31
C GLU A 769 29.25 -0.70 -17.30
N PHE A 770 28.05 -0.44 -17.81
CA PHE A 770 27.03 -1.48 -18.01
C PHE A 770 27.26 -2.20 -19.34
N LYS A 771 27.37 -3.53 -19.30
CA LYS A 771 27.51 -4.39 -20.49
C LYS A 771 26.34 -5.35 -20.61
N ASP A 772 25.92 -5.61 -21.84
CA ASP A 772 24.90 -6.61 -22.14
C ASP A 772 25.41 -8.00 -21.74
N VAL A 773 24.72 -8.66 -20.81
CA VAL A 773 25.05 -10.02 -20.32
C VAL A 773 24.01 -11.06 -20.73
N GLY A 774 22.82 -10.63 -21.16
CA GLY A 774 21.77 -11.50 -21.66
C GLY A 774 20.75 -10.73 -22.49
N PHE A 775 19.95 -11.46 -23.27
CA PHE A 775 18.80 -10.92 -23.98
C PHE A 775 17.59 -11.83 -23.75
N VAL A 776 16.47 -11.22 -23.39
CA VAL A 776 15.19 -11.91 -23.21
C VAL A 776 14.19 -11.32 -24.20
N ASN A 777 13.62 -12.16 -25.07
CA ASN A 777 12.66 -11.72 -26.08
C ASN A 777 11.42 -11.13 -25.40
N GLY A 778 10.95 -9.99 -25.89
CA GLY A 778 9.67 -9.41 -25.49
C GLY A 778 8.48 -10.11 -26.15
N ALA A 779 7.28 -9.72 -25.76
CA ALA A 779 6.03 -10.21 -26.35
C ALA A 779 5.69 -9.54 -27.70
N GLY A 780 6.49 -8.58 -28.16
CA GLY A 780 6.24 -7.80 -29.37
C GLY A 780 5.18 -6.74 -29.13
N ASN A 781 3.90 -7.14 -29.14
CA ASN A 781 2.78 -6.30 -28.74
C ASN A 781 1.98 -7.04 -27.68
N SER A 782 1.83 -6.46 -26.49
CA SER A 782 1.05 -7.04 -25.40
C SER A 782 0.35 -5.94 -24.60
N ASN A 783 -0.91 -6.16 -24.26
CA ASN A 783 -1.60 -5.38 -23.22
C ASN A 783 -1.84 -6.22 -21.95
N GLU A 784 -1.27 -7.42 -21.89
CA GLU A 784 -1.26 -8.29 -20.72
C GLU A 784 0.04 -8.13 -19.92
N LEU A 785 -0.05 -8.35 -18.61
CA LEU A 785 1.10 -8.36 -17.71
C LEU A 785 2.05 -9.51 -18.05
N ASN A 786 3.27 -9.20 -18.48
CA ASN A 786 4.28 -10.22 -18.78
C ASN A 786 5.39 -10.21 -17.74
N ILE A 787 5.65 -11.38 -17.13
CA ILE A 787 6.75 -11.59 -16.19
C ILE A 787 7.92 -12.23 -16.93
N TYR A 788 9.07 -11.61 -16.82
CA TYR A 788 10.31 -12.08 -17.42
C TYR A 788 11.34 -12.40 -16.34
N THR A 789 12.19 -13.38 -16.63
CA THR A 789 13.24 -13.82 -15.71
C THR A 789 14.52 -14.09 -16.48
N TRP A 790 15.64 -13.66 -15.90
CA TRP A 790 16.98 -13.99 -16.36
C TRP A 790 17.84 -14.45 -15.19
N VAL A 791 18.74 -15.41 -15.46
CA VAL A 791 19.55 -16.07 -14.43
C VAL A 791 21.04 -15.85 -14.69
N ASP A 792 21.74 -15.29 -13.71
CA ASP A 792 23.19 -15.17 -13.64
C ASP A 792 23.78 -16.40 -12.92
N TYR A 793 24.16 -17.41 -13.69
CA TYR A 793 24.59 -18.70 -13.17
C TYR A 793 25.93 -18.64 -12.44
N ASN A 794 26.03 -19.37 -11.32
CA ASN A 794 27.19 -19.52 -10.45
C ASN A 794 27.76 -18.18 -9.94
N LEU A 795 26.90 -17.17 -9.81
CA LEU A 795 27.26 -15.82 -9.40
C LEU A 795 27.92 -15.79 -8.02
N ILE A 796 27.57 -16.74 -7.14
CA ILE A 796 28.15 -16.89 -5.81
C ILE A 796 29.68 -17.01 -5.83
N ASN A 797 30.25 -17.58 -6.89
CA ASN A 797 31.67 -17.86 -7.02
C ASN A 797 32.47 -16.70 -7.62
N SER A 798 31.83 -15.58 -7.96
CA SER A 798 32.52 -14.36 -8.43
C SER A 798 33.40 -13.75 -7.33
N ASP A 799 34.42 -12.97 -7.67
CA ASP A 799 35.21 -12.23 -6.66
C ASP A 799 34.52 -10.92 -6.20
N GLU A 800 33.45 -10.52 -6.89
CA GLU A 800 32.66 -9.31 -6.58
C GLU A 800 31.62 -9.57 -5.48
N ASN A 801 31.33 -8.57 -4.65
CA ASN A 801 30.35 -8.66 -3.55
C ASN A 801 29.00 -8.00 -3.87
N GLU A 802 28.96 -7.08 -4.83
CA GLU A 802 27.76 -6.33 -5.23
C GLU A 802 27.64 -6.37 -6.74
N PHE A 803 26.47 -6.74 -7.23
CA PHE A 803 26.15 -6.88 -8.64
C PHE A 803 25.03 -5.91 -8.98
N TYR A 804 25.24 -5.06 -9.98
CA TYR A 804 24.26 -4.07 -10.39
C TYR A 804 23.70 -4.45 -11.75
N TYR A 805 22.38 -4.57 -11.83
CA TYR A 805 21.65 -4.89 -13.05
C TYR A 805 20.73 -3.75 -13.45
N ARG A 806 20.54 -3.57 -14.75
CA ARG A 806 19.45 -2.76 -15.33
C ARG A 806 19.01 -3.40 -16.63
N LEU A 807 17.85 -3.00 -17.14
CA LEU A 807 17.39 -3.44 -18.45
C LEU A 807 17.61 -2.34 -19.48
N LYS A 808 18.00 -2.75 -20.68
CA LYS A 808 17.91 -1.96 -21.89
C LYS A 808 16.85 -2.63 -22.76
N GLN A 809 15.64 -2.10 -22.72
CA GLN A 809 14.54 -2.52 -23.59
C GLN A 809 14.80 -2.01 -25.00
N VAL A 810 14.55 -2.84 -26.01
CA VAL A 810 14.80 -2.51 -27.42
C VAL A 810 13.57 -2.86 -28.25
N ASP A 811 13.17 -1.93 -29.10
CA ASP A 811 12.03 -2.09 -29.99
C ASP A 811 12.50 -2.70 -31.33
N PHE A 812 11.59 -3.25 -32.14
CA PHE A 812 11.95 -3.88 -33.44
C PHE A 812 12.61 -2.92 -34.43
N ASP A 813 12.44 -1.60 -34.27
CA ASP A 813 13.10 -0.57 -35.07
C ASP A 813 14.51 -0.20 -34.54
N GLY A 814 14.92 -0.80 -33.41
CA GLY A 814 16.21 -0.58 -32.77
C GLY A 814 16.27 0.59 -31.79
N GLN A 815 15.16 1.31 -31.58
CA GLN A 815 15.05 2.27 -30.48
C GLN A 815 15.15 1.56 -29.13
N TYR A 816 15.63 2.26 -28.11
CA TYR A 816 15.81 1.64 -26.81
C TYR A 816 15.59 2.60 -25.64
N THR A 817 15.07 2.05 -24.55
CA THR A 817 14.94 2.71 -23.25
C THR A 817 15.73 1.94 -22.21
N ILE A 818 16.21 2.64 -21.19
CA ILE A 818 17.00 2.04 -20.10
C ILE A 818 16.27 2.27 -18.79
N THR A 819 16.19 1.24 -17.97
CA THR A 819 15.51 1.25 -16.67
C THR A 819 16.43 1.77 -15.57
N ASP A 820 15.84 1.98 -14.39
CA ASP A 820 16.62 2.12 -13.16
C ASP A 820 17.44 0.86 -12.84
N VAL A 821 18.41 1.02 -11.95
CA VAL A 821 19.39 -0.01 -11.58
C VAL A 821 18.96 -0.72 -10.30
N VAL A 822 18.97 -2.05 -10.30
CA VAL A 822 18.80 -2.89 -9.11
C VAL A 822 20.14 -3.48 -8.67
N MET A 823 20.29 -3.70 -7.37
CA MET A 823 21.52 -4.22 -6.77
C MET A 823 21.26 -5.56 -6.09
N LEU A 824 22.11 -6.54 -6.37
CA LEU A 824 22.17 -7.85 -5.71
C LEU A 824 23.49 -7.95 -4.94
N SER A 825 23.45 -8.08 -3.61
CA SER A 825 24.65 -8.19 -2.77
C SER A 825 24.83 -9.61 -2.25
N LYS A 826 26.07 -10.11 -2.16
CA LYS A 826 26.36 -11.39 -1.50
C LYS A 826 26.06 -11.38 -0.01
N ASN A 827 26.09 -10.21 0.64
CA ASN A 827 25.70 -10.10 2.04
C ASN A 827 24.21 -10.43 2.24
N SER A 828 23.38 -10.31 1.20
CA SER A 828 21.98 -10.71 1.18
C SER A 828 21.78 -12.25 1.23
N ILE A 829 22.85 -13.04 1.14
CA ILE A 829 22.80 -14.51 1.30
C ILE A 829 22.84 -14.90 2.79
N SER A 830 23.51 -14.09 3.61
CA SER A 830 23.66 -14.31 5.06
C SER A 830 22.70 -13.47 5.91
N ASN A 831 22.18 -12.36 5.37
CA ASN A 831 21.12 -11.55 5.96
C ASN A 831 19.93 -11.56 4.98
N ARG A 832 18.86 -12.29 5.32
CA ARG A 832 17.61 -12.33 4.55
C ARG A 832 16.81 -11.03 4.70
N ASP A 833 17.45 -9.87 4.64
CA ASP A 833 16.81 -8.54 4.68
C ASP A 833 16.20 -8.16 3.31
N CYS A 834 15.54 -9.12 2.66
CA CYS A 834 14.57 -8.81 1.61
C CYS A 834 13.23 -8.65 2.34
N SER A 835 12.79 -7.42 2.56
CA SER A 835 11.47 -7.18 3.15
C SER A 835 10.41 -7.68 2.18
N PHE A 836 9.44 -8.46 2.67
CA PHE A 836 8.23 -8.79 1.92
C PHE A 836 7.57 -7.49 1.44
N THR A 837 7.42 -7.32 0.13
CA THR A 837 6.66 -6.20 -0.45
C THR A 837 5.48 -6.74 -1.24
N ALA A 838 4.39 -5.99 -1.25
CA ALA A 838 3.23 -6.31 -2.05
C ALA A 838 2.63 -5.03 -2.62
N SER A 839 2.12 -5.12 -3.84
CA SER A 839 1.44 -4.03 -4.55
C SER A 839 0.24 -4.61 -5.31
N LEU A 840 -0.82 -3.81 -5.48
CA LEU A 840 -2.06 -4.24 -6.11
C LEU A 840 -2.28 -3.45 -7.41
N PHE A 841 -2.64 -4.17 -8.47
CA PHE A 841 -2.87 -3.61 -9.80
C PHE A 841 -4.11 -4.22 -10.47
N PRO A 842 -4.88 -3.43 -11.24
CA PRO A 842 -4.80 -1.96 -11.32
C PRO A 842 -5.33 -1.30 -10.03
N ASN A 843 -4.85 -0.09 -9.71
CA ASN A 843 -5.41 0.74 -8.64
C ASN A 843 -5.46 2.20 -9.12
N PRO A 844 -6.65 2.78 -9.38
CA PRO A 844 -7.98 2.20 -9.14
C PRO A 844 -8.30 1.00 -10.05
N ALA A 845 -9.06 0.03 -9.52
CA ALA A 845 -9.57 -1.12 -10.25
C ALA A 845 -11.03 -0.91 -10.66
N VAL A 846 -11.47 -1.53 -11.76
CA VAL A 846 -12.87 -1.43 -12.23
C VAL A 846 -13.74 -2.52 -11.63
N GLN A 847 -15.03 -2.21 -11.41
CA GLN A 847 -16.05 -3.11 -10.89
C GLN A 847 -16.27 -4.25 -11.90
N SER A 848 -15.68 -5.43 -11.64
CA SER A 848 -15.57 -6.61 -12.54
C SER A 848 -14.31 -6.71 -13.42
N GLY A 849 -13.27 -5.93 -13.12
CA GLY A 849 -11.96 -6.07 -13.74
C GLY A 849 -11.06 -7.08 -13.05
N ASP A 850 -10.03 -7.55 -13.76
CA ASP A 850 -9.01 -8.43 -13.19
C ASP A 850 -8.15 -7.64 -12.19
N ILE A 851 -8.23 -8.03 -10.92
CA ILE A 851 -7.38 -7.51 -9.85
C ILE A 851 -6.25 -8.51 -9.61
N SER A 852 -5.04 -8.00 -9.52
CA SER A 852 -3.84 -8.78 -9.27
C SER A 852 -3.03 -8.18 -8.13
N VAL A 853 -2.40 -9.04 -7.33
CA VAL A 853 -1.42 -8.62 -6.32
C VAL A 853 -0.07 -9.17 -6.70
N LEU A 854 0.87 -8.25 -6.87
CA LEU A 854 2.28 -8.56 -7.09
C LEU A 854 2.98 -8.57 -5.73
N MET A 855 3.56 -9.71 -5.39
CA MET A 855 4.29 -9.92 -4.14
C MET A 855 5.76 -10.16 -4.47
N ASN A 856 6.68 -9.53 -3.75
CA ASN A 856 8.08 -9.91 -3.73
C ASN A 856 8.37 -10.59 -2.40
N ASN A 857 8.54 -11.90 -2.45
CA ASN A 857 8.64 -12.73 -1.26
C ASN A 857 10.10 -13.18 -1.04
N PRO A 858 10.70 -12.96 0.14
CA PRO A 858 12.10 -13.31 0.37
C PRO A 858 12.38 -14.81 0.39
N GLU A 859 11.45 -15.62 0.88
CA GLU A 859 11.61 -17.06 1.07
C GLU A 859 10.28 -17.78 0.88
N GLU A 860 10.30 -19.09 0.61
CA GLU A 860 9.06 -19.87 0.47
C GLU A 860 8.18 -19.74 1.74
N ASP A 861 6.95 -19.25 1.57
CA ASP A 861 6.03 -18.93 2.68
C ASP A 861 4.57 -19.23 2.32
N ASN A 862 3.72 -19.39 3.34
CA ASN A 862 2.27 -19.52 3.20
C ASN A 862 1.58 -18.22 3.59
N ILE A 863 1.17 -17.45 2.58
CA ILE A 863 0.57 -16.12 2.78
C ILE A 863 -0.95 -16.24 2.86
N SER A 864 -1.54 -15.66 3.89
CA SER A 864 -2.99 -15.47 4.02
C SER A 864 -3.37 -14.09 3.49
N ILE A 865 -4.20 -14.05 2.46
CA ILE A 865 -4.65 -12.82 1.79
C ILE A 865 -6.10 -12.56 2.19
N PHE A 866 -6.39 -11.36 2.66
CA PHE A 866 -7.71 -10.88 3.06
C PHE A 866 -8.06 -9.62 2.29
N ILE A 867 -9.28 -9.50 1.78
CA ILE A 867 -9.83 -8.21 1.32
C ILE A 867 -10.87 -7.78 2.33
N MET A 868 -10.82 -6.52 2.76
CA MET A 868 -11.69 -5.95 3.78
C MET A 868 -12.26 -4.62 3.31
N ASP A 869 -13.45 -4.28 3.80
CA ASP A 869 -13.96 -2.91 3.65
C ASP A 869 -13.31 -1.94 4.65
N VAL A 870 -13.68 -0.65 4.56
CA VAL A 870 -13.20 0.41 5.46
C VAL A 870 -13.61 0.23 6.93
N LEU A 871 -14.55 -0.67 7.22
CA LEU A 871 -14.98 -1.01 8.58
C LEU A 871 -14.22 -2.23 9.14
N GLY A 872 -13.30 -2.81 8.35
CA GLY A 872 -12.51 -3.99 8.73
C GLY A 872 -13.25 -5.32 8.54
N ARG A 873 -14.42 -5.33 7.89
CA ARG A 873 -15.14 -6.58 7.59
C ARG A 873 -14.44 -7.30 6.45
N THR A 874 -14.09 -8.56 6.64
CA THR A 874 -13.44 -9.39 5.60
C THR A 874 -14.47 -9.84 4.55
N LEU A 875 -14.21 -9.49 3.29
CA LEU A 875 -15.02 -9.81 2.12
C LEU A 875 -14.45 -11.00 1.32
N TYR A 876 -13.13 -11.18 1.34
CA TYR A 876 -12.45 -12.29 0.67
C TYR A 876 -11.30 -12.81 1.53
N LYS A 877 -11.07 -14.13 1.52
CA LYS A 877 -9.94 -14.76 2.23
C LYS A 877 -9.41 -15.96 1.44
N VAL A 878 -8.10 -16.02 1.26
CA VAL A 878 -7.41 -17.18 0.66
C VAL A 878 -6.05 -17.40 1.34
N GLN A 879 -5.55 -18.63 1.31
CA GLN A 879 -4.17 -18.94 1.67
C GLN A 879 -3.42 -19.47 0.45
N LYS A 880 -2.22 -18.96 0.21
CA LYS A 880 -1.38 -19.34 -0.93
C LYS A 880 0.05 -19.63 -0.48
N SER A 881 0.54 -20.81 -0.84
CA SER A 881 1.97 -21.12 -0.78
C SER A 881 2.67 -20.43 -1.94
N VAL A 882 3.67 -19.62 -1.62
CA VAL A 882 4.42 -18.78 -2.56
C VAL A 882 5.92 -19.06 -2.43
N GLN A 883 6.62 -19.09 -3.56
CA GLN A 883 8.07 -19.27 -3.58
C GLN A 883 8.80 -17.93 -3.33
N SER A 884 10.13 -17.97 -3.22
CA SER A 884 10.97 -16.77 -3.20
C SER A 884 10.94 -16.06 -4.56
N GLY A 885 10.97 -14.73 -4.58
CA GLY A 885 10.93 -13.89 -5.79
C GLY A 885 9.58 -13.20 -6.05
N LEU A 886 9.38 -12.69 -7.28
CA LEU A 886 8.11 -12.07 -7.66
C LEU A 886 7.04 -13.15 -7.93
N VAL A 887 5.91 -12.99 -7.26
CA VAL A 887 4.72 -13.83 -7.40
C VAL A 887 3.54 -12.94 -7.72
N LEU A 888 2.87 -13.23 -8.85
CA LEU A 888 1.62 -12.59 -9.22
C LEU A 888 0.46 -13.49 -8.79
N TYR A 889 -0.41 -12.98 -7.92
CA TYR A 889 -1.67 -13.63 -7.57
C TYR A 889 -2.81 -12.88 -8.24
N GLN A 890 -3.46 -13.53 -9.21
CA GLN A 890 -4.67 -13.03 -9.85
C GLN A 890 -5.90 -13.49 -9.07
N PHE A 891 -6.79 -12.56 -8.74
CA PHE A 891 -8.03 -12.91 -8.07
C PHE A 891 -9.04 -13.48 -9.07
N PRO A 892 -9.57 -14.69 -8.84
CA PRO A 892 -10.65 -15.21 -9.66
C PRO A 892 -11.95 -14.47 -9.35
N GLU A 893 -12.52 -13.79 -10.34
CA GLU A 893 -13.89 -13.24 -10.35
C GLU A 893 -14.24 -12.34 -9.14
N LEU A 894 -13.49 -11.24 -8.97
CA LEU A 894 -13.72 -10.30 -7.88
C LEU A 894 -14.69 -9.16 -8.30
N ASN A 895 -15.98 -9.31 -7.98
CA ASN A 895 -16.98 -8.27 -8.20
C ASN A 895 -17.24 -7.47 -6.91
N LEU A 896 -16.49 -6.39 -6.71
CA LEU A 896 -16.64 -5.49 -5.57
C LEU A 896 -17.38 -4.21 -6.00
N PRO A 897 -18.33 -3.69 -5.20
CA PRO A 897 -18.94 -2.38 -5.44
C PRO A 897 -17.91 -1.23 -5.49
N PRO A 898 -18.21 -0.08 -6.12
CA PRO A 898 -17.31 1.06 -6.12
C PRO A 898 -17.19 1.64 -4.71
N ALA A 899 -16.04 1.42 -4.09
CA ALA A 899 -15.70 1.88 -2.75
C ALA A 899 -14.19 1.77 -2.51
N GLU A 900 -13.74 2.24 -1.35
CA GLU A 900 -12.40 1.98 -0.85
C GLU A 900 -12.36 0.65 -0.08
N TYR A 901 -11.30 -0.13 -0.32
CA TYR A 901 -11.06 -1.42 0.30
C TYR A 901 -9.62 -1.50 0.78
N ASN A 902 -9.35 -2.43 1.70
CA ASN A 902 -8.02 -2.77 2.16
C ASN A 902 -7.74 -4.24 1.86
N ILE A 903 -6.61 -4.54 1.22
CA ILE A 903 -6.09 -5.90 1.16
C ILE A 903 -5.04 -6.07 2.26
N MET A 904 -5.20 -7.09 3.12
CA MET A 904 -4.23 -7.48 4.13
C MET A 904 -3.58 -8.81 3.72
N LEU A 905 -2.25 -8.84 3.71
CA LEU A 905 -1.45 -10.03 3.50
C LEU A 905 -0.74 -10.36 4.81
N ILE A 906 -0.99 -11.55 5.37
CA ILE A 906 -0.31 -12.06 6.56
C ILE A 906 0.64 -13.16 6.12
N TYR A 907 1.92 -13.00 6.45
CA TYR A 907 3.02 -13.93 6.15
C TYR A 907 3.74 -14.30 7.45
N SER A 908 4.66 -15.27 7.41
CA SER A 908 5.27 -15.87 8.60
C SER A 908 5.96 -14.87 9.55
N SER A 909 6.50 -13.77 9.01
CA SER A 909 7.27 -12.76 9.73
C SER A 909 6.55 -11.41 9.92
N GLY A 910 5.30 -11.26 9.44
CA GLY A 910 4.58 -10.00 9.56
C GLY A 910 3.27 -9.90 8.77
N GLN A 911 2.82 -8.66 8.57
CA GLN A 911 1.64 -8.36 7.76
C GLN A 911 1.83 -7.06 6.96
N VAL A 912 1.20 -6.99 5.78
CA VAL A 912 1.14 -5.79 4.93
C VAL A 912 -0.32 -5.47 4.63
N ILE A 913 -0.70 -4.19 4.70
CA ILE A 913 -2.05 -3.71 4.36
C ILE A 913 -1.91 -2.69 3.22
N ILE A 914 -2.65 -2.89 2.13
CA ILE A 914 -2.64 -2.02 0.96
C ILE A 914 -4.07 -1.50 0.72
N PRO A 915 -4.30 -0.18 0.75
CA PRO A 915 -5.58 0.39 0.35
C PRO A 915 -5.72 0.39 -1.18
N PHE A 916 -6.90 0.09 -1.68
CA PHE A 916 -7.22 0.18 -3.11
C PHE A 916 -8.66 0.64 -3.34
N ILE A 917 -8.91 1.22 -4.51
CA ILE A 917 -10.20 1.82 -4.87
C ILE A 917 -10.81 1.02 -6.01
N ILE A 918 -12.12 0.72 -5.89
CA ILE A 918 -12.91 0.22 -7.00
C ILE A 918 -13.72 1.38 -7.61
N THR A 919 -13.63 1.54 -8.93
CA THR A 919 -14.43 2.48 -9.73
C THR A 919 -15.47 1.73 -10.55
N LYS A 920 -16.50 2.44 -11.01
CA LYS A 920 -17.48 1.91 -11.95
C LYS A 920 -16.84 1.55 -13.30
#